data_AF-A0A4P6UI98-F1
#
_entry.id   AF-A0A4P6UI98-F1
#
_cell.length_a   1.000
_cell.length_b   1.000
_cell.length_c   1.000
_cell.angle_alpha   90.00
_cell.angle_beta   90.00
_cell.angle_gamma   90.00
#
_symmetry.space_group_name_H-M   'P 1'
#
loop_
_entity.id
_entity.type
_entity.pdbx_description
1 polymer ?
#
loop_
_entity_poly.entity_id
_entity_poly.type
_entity_poly.pdbx_seq_one_letter_code
_entity_poly.pdbx_strand_id
1 'polypeptide(L)'
;MARTVGLARLGTKNASSHTPAARAPGRVERVAPAPGDTPAPWFDGGASCGFPRGDGALCEQIGARAATIRVLRKPAWQVFVFSTSSDMSSTSAPQDPQASQSWIDKAQALLDGSHLNLAEAQAWPRDAAKAGAPLSREPLAALRSRLAERVQAVEDLQHRAQVEREAAFLLVQRIESLSTKPWREAQAGSESLGADVARWQAEVGALFQAQEWPSVAQGAEAGAATGPAGASARIAAQLEASRAQLGLVWEAFGAALAQARLAAEDAQAPLPQVPVWAEELRQARGEGSGVGAETPSVAMAAVPQSAAQARQNDPARLELIAKAEALLQGEGAALVGRKLQEALRELREQWKKLDLGVGAPHPLLWKRFDEACTAVHKVVQVWLDKLKAESAEHKAKRLALIDELKQWTTAHAVAEAGDVQADESVKIDWKAYNRELHQFSERWREAGHLSEKAFAELLARWKAVWDAAHAPLARAQKAGLQRRQALVEEARQLSAAHAAGATLRIDEVKALQQRWQVEAQAMPLDRRQEQKLWEAFRKPIDDAFALDAERRPARRTERGDRPPRGPGDGHGERFAARQAVNPEALTPYDRAVYEAAQALQAASASGDAQAIQAAMTALEAARRAEPKDSAPTVTGAQTHATTGADSADADAEAPTPAPAPRKPVVAVRGDDRPGMRKSEPAAPAGRGDRGRPGPGRDERARGPRDAARGAPSSMALQPRLGDAAFRAQRDALEHAQAALKKLATQAHGEALGKLLDAWAQRSVEQLPSTQELGRAVGAGARALWGQALASAAQGDGAEPLLRLEMAAEVPTPAEHVAARRALQLQLLTRRNDPAPAQTWGQDVARVLGTAHTPEVARRLQQALKALLRA
;
A
#
# COMPACT_ATOMS: atom_id res chain seq x y z
N MET A 1 45.05 16.24 -44.48
CA MET A 1 45.80 15.59 -43.38
C MET A 1 45.34 14.13 -43.35
N ALA A 2 45.99 13.14 -44.01
CA ALA A 2 47.36 12.64 -43.86
C ALA A 2 47.65 12.16 -42.41
N ARG A 3 47.96 10.90 -42.08
CA ARG A 3 48.20 9.62 -42.81
C ARG A 3 47.56 8.46 -42.00
N THR A 4 46.92 7.41 -42.53
CA THR A 4 47.40 6.18 -43.24
C THR A 4 48.42 5.25 -42.54
N VAL A 5 47.94 4.01 -42.29
CA VAL A 5 48.62 2.68 -42.29
C VAL A 5 49.60 2.32 -41.15
N GLY A 6 49.40 1.10 -40.61
CA GLY A 6 50.32 0.42 -39.68
C GLY A 6 49.91 -1.02 -39.35
N LEU A 7 50.01 -1.94 -40.33
CA LEU A 7 49.88 -3.39 -40.09
C LEU A 7 51.21 -3.95 -39.55
N ALA A 8 51.17 -4.78 -38.50
CA ALA A 8 52.29 -5.65 -38.13
C ALA A 8 51.79 -6.98 -37.54
N ARG A 9 52.30 -8.08 -38.09
CA ARG A 9 52.03 -9.48 -37.70
C ARG A 9 53.38 -10.19 -37.57
N LEU A 10 53.40 -11.37 -36.93
CA LEU A 10 54.52 -12.33 -36.79
C LEU A 10 55.37 -12.18 -35.52
N GLY A 11 55.74 -13.32 -34.92
CA GLY A 11 56.56 -13.37 -33.69
C GLY A 11 56.61 -14.73 -32.96
N THR A 12 56.42 -15.86 -33.65
CA THR A 12 56.48 -17.21 -33.06
C THR A 12 57.89 -17.64 -32.66
N LYS A 13 58.02 -18.32 -31.50
CA LYS A 13 59.16 -19.18 -31.13
C LYS A 13 58.59 -20.45 -30.46
N ASN A 14 58.80 -21.61 -31.07
CA ASN A 14 59.76 -22.68 -30.66
C ASN A 14 59.27 -23.52 -29.45
N ALA A 15 59.42 -24.85 -29.39
CA ALA A 15 60.11 -25.79 -30.29
C ALA A 15 59.48 -27.21 -30.26
N SER A 16 59.90 -28.06 -31.19
CA SER A 16 59.48 -29.46 -31.39
C SER A 16 60.04 -30.45 -30.34
N SER A 17 59.35 -31.57 -30.09
CA SER A 17 59.85 -32.92 -30.50
C SER A 17 58.97 -34.12 -30.08
N HIS A 18 58.84 -35.05 -31.04
CA HIS A 18 58.56 -36.50 -31.03
C HIS A 18 57.53 -37.23 -30.13
N THR A 19 56.41 -37.65 -30.76
CA THR A 19 56.09 -39.03 -31.25
C THR A 19 56.57 -40.28 -30.44
N PRO A 20 55.90 -41.46 -30.53
CA PRO A 20 54.48 -41.83 -30.36
C PRO A 20 54.26 -43.08 -29.44
N ALA A 21 53.02 -43.53 -29.22
CA ALA A 21 52.70 -44.97 -29.11
C ALA A 21 51.19 -45.29 -29.19
N ALA A 22 50.82 -46.38 -29.88
CA ALA A 22 49.52 -47.05 -29.74
C ALA A 22 49.65 -48.55 -30.08
N ARG A 23 49.35 -49.45 -29.13
CA ARG A 23 48.89 -50.85 -29.36
C ARG A 23 48.61 -51.60 -28.04
N ALA A 24 47.57 -52.45 -28.04
CA ALA A 24 47.32 -53.52 -27.05
C ALA A 24 48.14 -54.80 -27.40
N PRO A 25 48.21 -55.92 -26.61
CA PRO A 25 47.06 -56.76 -26.17
C PRO A 25 47.25 -57.55 -24.82
N GLY A 26 46.35 -58.49 -24.46
CA GLY A 26 46.59 -59.53 -23.40
C GLY A 26 45.34 -60.27 -22.85
N ARG A 27 45.46 -61.53 -22.39
CA ARG A 27 44.34 -62.47 -21.98
C ARG A 27 44.85 -63.58 -21.01
N VAL A 28 43.94 -64.44 -20.46
CA VAL A 28 44.09 -65.79 -19.81
C VAL A 28 44.18 -65.75 -18.25
N GLU A 29 43.62 -66.64 -17.37
CA GLU A 29 42.87 -67.95 -17.35
C GLU A 29 41.77 -67.90 -16.20
N ARG A 30 40.60 -68.60 -16.16
CA ARG A 30 40.20 -69.94 -15.57
C ARG A 30 40.81 -70.27 -14.17
N VAL A 31 40.16 -70.91 -13.17
CA VAL A 31 39.14 -72.00 -13.04
C VAL A 31 38.25 -71.84 -11.76
N ALA A 32 37.12 -72.59 -11.66
CA ALA A 32 36.07 -72.62 -10.61
C ALA A 32 36.40 -73.55 -9.38
N PRO A 33 35.50 -73.99 -8.43
CA PRO A 33 34.02 -74.16 -8.47
C PRO A 33 33.18 -73.73 -7.22
N ALA A 34 31.84 -73.86 -7.36
CA ALA A 34 30.78 -73.74 -6.32
C ALA A 34 30.38 -75.17 -5.78
N PRO A 35 29.20 -75.52 -5.15
CA PRO A 35 27.83 -74.91 -5.22
C PRO A 35 26.93 -74.99 -3.94
N GLY A 36 25.64 -74.62 -4.08
CA GLY A 36 24.49 -74.97 -3.20
C GLY A 36 24.14 -73.92 -2.12
N ASP A 37 22.87 -73.60 -1.78
CA ASP A 37 21.57 -74.01 -2.35
C ASP A 37 20.47 -72.93 -2.14
N THR A 38 19.37 -73.07 -2.90
CA THR A 38 18.10 -72.28 -2.93
C THR A 38 17.15 -72.56 -1.73
N PRO A 39 15.87 -72.05 -1.63
CA PRO A 39 15.11 -71.00 -2.36
C PRO A 39 14.30 -70.01 -1.46
N ALA A 40 13.49 -69.13 -2.07
CA ALA A 40 12.32 -68.44 -1.46
C ALA A 40 11.05 -69.36 -1.42
N PRO A 41 9.85 -68.99 -0.90
CA PRO A 41 8.96 -67.94 -1.47
C PRO A 41 7.98 -67.23 -0.48
N TRP A 42 6.93 -66.59 -1.01
CA TRP A 42 5.94 -65.70 -0.36
C TRP A 42 4.68 -66.43 0.21
N PHE A 43 3.87 -65.79 1.09
CA PHE A 43 2.56 -65.14 0.75
C PHE A 43 1.73 -64.63 1.97
N ASP A 44 0.74 -63.78 1.66
CA ASP A 44 -0.29 -63.01 2.39
C ASP A 44 -0.95 -63.45 3.72
N GLY A 45 -1.57 -62.44 4.37
CA GLY A 45 -2.75 -62.53 5.25
C GLY A 45 -2.46 -62.27 6.75
N GLY A 46 -3.30 -61.57 7.52
CA GLY A 46 -4.56 -60.88 7.22
C GLY A 46 -5.48 -60.77 8.46
N ALA A 47 -5.69 -59.54 8.95
CA ALA A 47 -6.74 -59.09 9.89
C ALA A 47 -6.67 -59.39 11.42
N SER A 48 -6.82 -58.29 12.19
CA SER A 48 -7.81 -58.09 13.27
C SER A 48 -7.39 -58.02 14.76
N CYS A 49 -7.75 -56.86 15.36
CA CYS A 49 -8.16 -56.60 16.75
C CYS A 49 -7.24 -56.91 17.97
N GLY A 50 -6.95 -55.85 18.74
CA GLY A 50 -6.54 -55.93 20.14
C GLY A 50 -6.17 -54.57 20.76
N PHE A 51 -7.01 -54.03 21.65
CA PHE A 51 -6.76 -52.81 22.44
C PHE A 51 -7.05 -53.09 23.93
N PRO A 52 -6.16 -52.72 24.85
CA PRO A 52 -6.53 -51.84 25.98
C PRO A 52 -5.48 -50.70 26.14
N ARG A 53 -5.81 -49.43 26.47
CA ARG A 53 -6.48 -48.82 27.64
C ARG A 53 -5.71 -48.94 28.98
N GLY A 54 -5.51 -47.78 29.63
CA GLY A 54 -4.81 -47.56 30.92
C GLY A 54 -3.68 -46.52 30.75
N ASP A 55 -3.98 -45.21 30.82
CA ASP A 55 -3.77 -44.33 32.00
C ASP A 55 -2.30 -43.87 32.17
N GLY A 56 -1.95 -42.61 32.49
CA GLY A 56 -2.75 -41.39 32.61
C GLY A 56 -1.94 -40.21 33.19
N ALA A 57 -2.22 -39.00 32.70
CA ALA A 57 -1.98 -37.68 33.34
C ALA A 57 -0.56 -37.05 33.47
N LEU A 58 -0.54 -35.74 33.15
CA LEU A 58 0.31 -34.65 33.69
C LEU A 58 1.82 -34.58 33.35
N CYS A 59 2.16 -33.71 32.37
CA CYS A 59 2.54 -32.33 32.72
C CYS A 59 2.33 -31.37 31.54
N GLU A 60 1.78 -30.18 31.82
CA GLU A 60 1.67 -29.08 30.85
C GLU A 60 2.95 -28.21 30.82
N GLN A 61 2.97 -27.31 29.83
CA GLN A 61 3.73 -26.05 29.78
C GLN A 61 5.15 -26.05 29.17
N ILE A 62 5.34 -25.03 28.31
CA ILE A 62 6.56 -24.58 27.62
C ILE A 62 7.03 -25.49 26.46
N GLY A 63 6.64 -25.12 25.23
CA GLY A 63 7.13 -25.81 24.01
C GLY A 63 6.43 -25.46 22.68
N ALA A 64 5.46 -24.54 22.66
CA ALA A 64 4.71 -24.21 21.46
C ALA A 64 5.54 -23.41 20.42
N ARG A 65 6.36 -24.10 19.59
CA ARG A 65 7.05 -23.44 18.47
C ARG A 65 7.58 -24.34 17.33
N ALA A 66 6.77 -25.25 16.76
CA ALA A 66 7.10 -25.90 15.47
C ALA A 66 5.92 -26.60 14.74
N ALA A 67 4.82 -25.90 14.44
CA ALA A 67 3.80 -26.44 13.52
C ALA A 67 2.99 -25.34 12.82
N THR A 68 3.44 -24.87 11.64
CA THR A 68 2.63 -24.50 10.45
C THR A 68 3.56 -23.99 9.33
N ILE A 69 4.30 -24.90 8.67
CA ILE A 69 4.67 -24.73 7.25
C ILE A 69 4.56 -26.09 6.57
N ARG A 70 3.34 -26.43 6.12
CA ARG A 70 3.12 -27.49 5.12
C ARG A 70 2.04 -27.03 4.13
N VAL A 71 2.38 -26.00 3.35
CA VAL A 71 1.55 -25.60 2.21
C VAL A 71 1.70 -26.65 1.12
N LEU A 72 0.66 -27.46 0.96
CA LEU A 72 0.50 -28.35 -0.18
C LEU A 72 0.37 -27.53 -1.47
N ARG A 73 1.40 -27.60 -2.33
CA ARG A 73 1.27 -27.29 -3.76
C ARG A 73 1.84 -28.43 -4.60
N LYS A 74 1.00 -29.43 -4.84
CA LYS A 74 0.95 -30.12 -6.13
C LYS A 74 -0.44 -29.86 -6.71
N PRO A 75 -0.50 -29.54 -8.00
CA PRO A 75 -1.32 -30.34 -8.89
C PRO A 75 -0.39 -31.22 -9.74
N ALA A 76 -0.76 -32.48 -9.88
CA ALA A 76 -0.13 -33.34 -10.87
C ALA A 76 -0.47 -32.82 -12.27
N TRP A 77 0.54 -32.65 -13.12
CA TRP A 77 0.32 -32.73 -14.55
C TRP A 77 0.49 -34.19 -14.94
N GLN A 78 -0.63 -34.84 -15.29
CA GLN A 78 -0.59 -36.16 -15.88
C GLN A 78 0.11 -36.10 -17.24
N VAL A 79 0.78 -37.21 -17.53
CA VAL A 79 1.34 -37.54 -18.84
C VAL A 79 0.30 -37.32 -19.93
N PHE A 80 0.57 -36.40 -20.85
CA PHE A 80 -0.01 -36.44 -22.19
C PHE A 80 1.11 -36.73 -23.18
N VAL A 81 1.22 -38.00 -23.58
CA VAL A 81 1.95 -38.36 -24.79
C VAL A 81 1.10 -37.88 -25.96
N PHE A 82 1.61 -36.92 -26.72
CA PHE A 82 1.21 -36.79 -28.12
C PHE A 82 2.44 -36.91 -29.00
N SER A 83 2.44 -37.98 -29.79
CA SER A 83 3.49 -38.31 -30.73
C SER A 83 3.34 -37.45 -31.99
N THR A 84 4.50 -36.98 -32.48
CA THR A 84 4.83 -36.79 -33.91
C THR A 84 4.02 -35.84 -34.80
N SER A 85 4.79 -34.95 -35.44
CA SER A 85 4.62 -34.43 -36.81
C SER A 85 3.50 -33.44 -37.11
N SER A 86 3.91 -32.18 -37.30
CA SER A 86 3.73 -31.53 -38.60
C SER A 86 4.85 -30.52 -38.84
N ASP A 87 5.54 -30.66 -39.97
CA ASP A 87 6.49 -29.67 -40.48
C ASP A 87 5.78 -28.35 -40.78
N MET A 88 6.36 -27.24 -40.33
CA MET A 88 6.23 -25.94 -40.99
C MET A 88 7.54 -25.18 -40.77
N SER A 89 8.31 -25.03 -41.85
CA SER A 89 9.63 -24.41 -41.83
C SER A 89 9.53 -22.90 -41.56
N SER A 90 10.15 -22.45 -40.46
CA SER A 90 10.40 -21.03 -40.21
C SER A 90 11.90 -20.78 -40.10
N THR A 91 12.38 -19.87 -40.95
CA THR A 91 13.79 -19.55 -41.16
C THR A 91 14.51 -19.14 -39.88
N SER A 92 15.45 -19.96 -39.42
CA SER A 92 16.45 -19.57 -38.41
C SER A 92 17.83 -19.43 -39.05
N ALA A 93 18.59 -18.44 -38.58
CA ALA A 93 20.01 -18.28 -38.92
C ALA A 93 20.81 -19.55 -38.55
N PRO A 94 21.95 -19.84 -39.21
CA PRO A 94 22.74 -21.02 -38.93
C PRO A 94 23.14 -21.08 -37.44
N GLN A 95 22.60 -22.06 -36.74
CA GLN A 95 22.93 -22.36 -35.35
C GLN A 95 24.14 -23.29 -35.36
N ASP A 96 25.30 -22.81 -34.91
CA ASP A 96 26.50 -23.65 -34.79
C ASP A 96 26.28 -24.75 -33.72
N PRO A 97 26.21 -26.05 -34.09
CA PRO A 97 26.00 -27.11 -33.10
C PRO A 97 27.19 -27.23 -32.14
N GLN A 98 28.40 -26.91 -32.61
CA GLN A 98 29.61 -26.88 -31.79
C GLN A 98 29.57 -25.81 -30.70
N ALA A 99 28.92 -24.68 -30.95
CA ALA A 99 28.76 -23.62 -29.95
C ALA A 99 27.84 -24.06 -28.79
N SER A 100 26.88 -24.96 -29.04
CA SER A 100 26.04 -25.52 -27.97
C SER A 100 26.80 -26.54 -27.11
N GLN A 101 27.69 -27.33 -27.70
CA GLN A 101 28.48 -28.33 -26.98
C GLN A 101 29.41 -27.71 -25.93
N SER A 102 30.11 -26.61 -26.27
CA SER A 102 31.02 -25.96 -25.30
C SER A 102 30.30 -25.40 -24.06
N TRP A 103 29.03 -25.00 -24.18
CA TRP A 103 28.21 -24.60 -23.03
C TRP A 103 27.72 -25.80 -22.20
N ILE A 104 27.48 -26.95 -22.82
CA ILE A 104 27.18 -28.23 -22.16
C ILE A 104 28.39 -28.66 -21.32
N ASP A 105 29.57 -28.74 -21.94
CA ASP A 105 30.82 -29.13 -21.30
C ASP A 105 31.16 -28.18 -20.13
N LYS A 106 30.97 -26.86 -20.32
CA LYS A 106 31.17 -25.86 -19.26
C LYS A 106 30.19 -26.01 -18.08
N ALA A 107 28.93 -26.37 -18.33
CA ALA A 107 27.97 -26.63 -17.26
C ALA A 107 28.28 -27.93 -16.50
N GLN A 108 28.71 -28.97 -17.22
CA GLN A 108 29.15 -30.23 -16.61
C GLN A 108 30.40 -30.01 -15.74
N ALA A 109 31.41 -29.29 -16.23
CA ALA A 109 32.60 -28.94 -15.43
C ALA A 109 32.26 -28.17 -14.13
N LEU A 110 31.26 -27.28 -14.15
CA LEU A 110 30.76 -26.59 -12.94
C LEU A 110 29.98 -27.52 -12.00
N LEU A 111 29.28 -28.53 -12.52
CA LEU A 111 28.51 -29.48 -11.73
C LEU A 111 29.38 -30.60 -11.14
N ASP A 112 30.41 -31.04 -11.85
CA ASP A 112 31.34 -32.10 -11.43
C ASP A 112 32.46 -31.55 -10.51
N GLY A 113 32.61 -30.23 -10.41
CA GLY A 113 33.55 -29.55 -9.52
C GLY A 113 33.26 -29.81 -8.03
N SER A 114 34.32 -30.10 -7.26
CA SER A 114 34.24 -30.35 -5.81
C SER A 114 33.77 -29.14 -4.99
N HIS A 115 33.96 -27.92 -5.51
CA HIS A 115 33.37 -26.69 -5.02
C HIS A 115 32.68 -25.97 -6.19
N LEU A 116 31.55 -25.32 -5.92
CA LEU A 116 30.81 -24.55 -6.91
C LEU A 116 31.25 -23.07 -6.86
N ASN A 117 31.87 -22.55 -7.92
CA ASN A 117 32.09 -21.12 -8.05
C ASN A 117 30.74 -20.41 -8.32
N LEU A 118 30.13 -19.90 -7.25
CA LEU A 118 28.80 -19.28 -7.26
C LEU A 118 28.66 -18.17 -8.32
N ALA A 119 29.70 -17.36 -8.52
CA ALA A 119 29.69 -16.27 -9.49
C ALA A 119 29.65 -16.77 -10.94
N GLU A 120 30.42 -17.81 -11.25
CA GLU A 120 30.44 -18.43 -12.58
C GLU A 120 29.15 -19.23 -12.85
N ALA A 121 28.63 -19.94 -11.84
CA ALA A 121 27.37 -20.66 -11.92
C ALA A 121 26.17 -19.73 -12.19
N GLN A 122 26.09 -18.60 -11.49
CA GLN A 122 25.06 -17.58 -11.71
C GLN A 122 25.25 -16.80 -13.03
N ALA A 123 26.49 -16.64 -13.52
CA ALA A 123 26.79 -16.00 -14.80
C ALA A 123 26.51 -16.90 -16.02
N TRP A 124 26.76 -18.21 -15.90
CA TRP A 124 26.61 -19.21 -16.97
C TRP A 124 25.33 -19.06 -17.82
N PRO A 125 24.09 -19.00 -17.26
CA PRO A 125 22.90 -18.90 -18.08
C PRO A 125 22.78 -17.55 -18.80
N ARG A 126 23.37 -16.48 -18.25
CA ARG A 126 23.36 -15.15 -18.88
C ARG A 126 24.35 -15.08 -20.04
N ASP A 127 25.52 -15.68 -19.89
CA ASP A 127 26.56 -15.66 -20.91
C ASP A 127 26.27 -16.67 -22.03
N ALA A 128 25.68 -17.83 -21.71
CA ALA A 128 25.13 -18.75 -22.70
C ALA A 128 24.00 -18.09 -23.54
N ALA A 129 23.10 -17.34 -22.90
CA ALA A 129 22.05 -16.60 -23.61
C ALA A 129 22.63 -15.51 -24.54
N LYS A 130 23.64 -14.74 -24.09
CA LYS A 130 24.34 -13.75 -24.94
C LYS A 130 25.02 -14.41 -26.15
N ALA A 131 25.53 -15.63 -25.98
CA ALA A 131 26.16 -16.42 -27.04
C ALA A 131 25.14 -17.13 -27.96
N GLY A 132 23.84 -16.91 -27.79
CA GLY A 132 22.79 -17.51 -28.62
C GLY A 132 22.50 -18.99 -28.34
N ALA A 133 22.98 -19.54 -27.21
CA ALA A 133 22.76 -20.94 -26.88
C ALA A 133 21.26 -21.21 -26.56
N PRO A 134 20.65 -22.28 -27.11
CA PRO A 134 19.23 -22.58 -26.93
C PRO A 134 18.95 -23.22 -25.55
N LEU A 135 19.00 -22.41 -24.50
CA LEU A 135 18.80 -22.82 -23.09
C LEU A 135 17.43 -23.45 -22.77
N SER A 136 16.48 -23.37 -23.70
CA SER A 136 15.16 -24.03 -23.62
C SER A 136 15.14 -25.44 -24.21
N ARG A 137 16.20 -25.88 -24.88
CA ARG A 137 16.34 -27.23 -25.45
C ARG A 137 17.19 -28.11 -24.54
N GLU A 138 16.90 -29.41 -24.52
CA GLU A 138 17.76 -30.40 -23.89
C GLU A 138 19.09 -30.55 -24.66
N PRO A 139 20.23 -30.84 -24.00
CA PRO A 139 20.39 -31.07 -22.55
C PRO A 139 20.63 -29.80 -21.71
N LEU A 140 20.68 -28.61 -22.35
CA LEU A 140 21.00 -27.34 -21.67
C LEU A 140 19.94 -26.94 -20.65
N ALA A 141 18.67 -27.25 -20.91
CA ALA A 141 17.57 -27.01 -19.97
C ALA A 141 17.74 -27.79 -18.65
N ALA A 142 18.02 -29.11 -18.72
CA ALA A 142 18.29 -29.92 -17.53
C ALA A 142 19.60 -29.55 -16.80
N LEU A 143 20.63 -29.09 -17.52
CA LEU A 143 21.86 -28.56 -16.91
C LEU A 143 21.60 -27.25 -16.16
N ARG A 144 20.78 -26.35 -16.72
CA ARG A 144 20.37 -25.10 -16.06
C ARG A 144 19.59 -25.36 -14.77
N SER A 145 18.72 -26.38 -14.73
CA SER A 145 17.98 -26.74 -13.51
C SER A 145 18.93 -27.24 -12.42
N ARG A 146 19.77 -28.23 -12.73
CA ARG A 146 20.75 -28.80 -11.79
C ARG A 146 21.72 -27.75 -11.25
N LEU A 147 22.17 -26.82 -12.09
CA LEU A 147 23.04 -25.73 -11.67
C LEU A 147 22.32 -24.77 -10.72
N ALA A 148 21.05 -24.43 -11.01
CA ALA A 148 20.23 -23.59 -10.13
C ALA A 148 19.91 -24.27 -8.79
N GLU A 149 19.62 -25.57 -8.79
CA GLU A 149 19.41 -26.39 -7.59
C GLU A 149 20.67 -26.42 -6.70
N ARG A 150 21.85 -26.62 -7.30
CA ARG A 150 23.13 -26.60 -6.57
C ARG A 150 23.48 -25.21 -6.03
N VAL A 151 23.24 -24.15 -6.81
CA VAL A 151 23.35 -22.75 -6.35
C VAL A 151 22.44 -22.50 -5.14
N GLN A 152 21.17 -22.91 -5.20
CA GLN A 152 20.22 -22.74 -4.09
C GLN A 152 20.68 -23.51 -2.85
N ALA A 153 21.16 -24.74 -2.98
CA ALA A 153 21.67 -25.53 -1.86
C ALA A 153 22.86 -24.86 -1.15
N VAL A 154 23.78 -24.24 -1.92
CA VAL A 154 24.90 -23.46 -1.36
C VAL A 154 24.39 -22.20 -0.65
N GLU A 155 23.46 -21.46 -1.25
CA GLU A 155 22.86 -20.27 -0.64
C GLU A 155 22.08 -20.63 0.65
N ASP A 156 21.30 -21.71 0.67
CA ASP A 156 20.57 -22.17 1.85
C ASP A 156 21.53 -22.57 2.99
N LEU A 157 22.67 -23.21 2.69
CA LEU A 157 23.71 -23.49 3.68
C LEU A 157 24.36 -22.20 4.23
N GLN A 158 24.59 -21.18 3.40
CA GLN A 158 25.10 -19.89 3.86
C GLN A 158 24.14 -19.20 4.82
N HIS A 159 22.84 -19.21 4.53
CA HIS A 159 21.82 -18.66 5.42
C HIS A 159 21.74 -19.44 6.74
N ARG A 160 21.74 -20.78 6.69
CA ARG A 160 21.75 -21.63 7.90
C ARG A 160 23.00 -21.38 8.76
N ALA A 161 24.18 -21.28 8.16
CA ALA A 161 25.41 -20.96 8.89
C ALA A 161 25.36 -19.60 9.60
N GLN A 162 24.68 -18.60 9.02
CA GLN A 162 24.46 -17.30 9.69
C GLN A 162 23.50 -17.43 10.88
N VAL A 163 22.40 -18.18 10.72
CA VAL A 163 21.43 -18.45 11.81
C VAL A 163 22.09 -19.19 12.97
N GLU A 164 22.90 -20.23 12.69
CA GLU A 164 23.60 -20.96 13.76
C GLU A 164 24.63 -20.10 14.49
N ARG A 165 25.29 -19.16 13.80
CA ARG A 165 26.19 -18.19 14.44
C ARG A 165 25.43 -17.26 15.40
N GLU A 166 24.20 -16.89 15.08
CA GLU A 166 23.33 -16.11 15.98
C GLU A 166 22.83 -16.95 17.16
N ALA A 167 22.48 -18.22 16.94
CA ALA A 167 22.15 -19.16 18.00
C ALA A 167 23.33 -19.35 18.99
N ALA A 168 24.58 -19.44 18.49
CA ALA A 168 25.78 -19.50 19.31
C ALA A 168 25.89 -18.29 20.27
N PHE A 169 25.64 -17.09 19.75
CA PHE A 169 25.68 -15.86 20.53
C PHE A 169 24.61 -15.84 21.63
N LEU A 170 23.39 -16.29 21.32
CA LEU A 170 22.31 -16.41 22.32
C LEU A 170 22.64 -17.44 23.41
N LEU A 171 23.34 -18.53 23.07
CA LEU A 171 23.82 -19.50 24.06
C LEU A 171 24.89 -18.89 24.97
N VAL A 172 25.85 -18.12 24.42
CA VAL A 172 26.83 -17.37 25.24
C VAL A 172 26.13 -16.39 26.19
N GLN A 173 25.16 -15.60 25.71
CA GLN A 173 24.38 -14.69 26.57
C GLN A 173 23.61 -15.43 27.67
N ARG A 174 23.11 -16.64 27.42
CA ARG A 174 22.47 -17.47 28.45
C ARG A 174 23.47 -18.00 29.47
N ILE A 175 24.70 -18.33 29.08
CA ILE A 175 25.79 -18.68 30.01
C ILE A 175 26.13 -17.48 30.89
N GLU A 176 26.32 -16.30 30.30
CA GLU A 176 26.55 -15.04 31.04
C GLU A 176 25.41 -14.76 32.03
N SER A 177 24.16 -14.88 31.61
CA SER A 177 22.99 -14.69 32.47
C SER A 177 22.81 -15.73 33.58
N LEU A 178 23.44 -16.92 33.50
CA LEU A 178 23.49 -17.87 34.61
C LEU A 178 24.68 -17.58 35.54
N SER A 179 25.80 -17.07 35.02
CA SER A 179 26.98 -16.71 35.83
C SER A 179 26.75 -15.56 36.82
N THR A 180 25.71 -14.74 36.62
CA THR A 180 25.31 -13.65 37.52
C THR A 180 24.28 -14.07 38.58
N LYS A 181 23.76 -15.30 38.51
CA LYS A 181 22.82 -15.86 39.50
C LYS A 181 23.54 -16.60 40.62
N PRO A 182 22.88 -16.88 41.75
CA PRO A 182 23.42 -17.73 42.80
C PRO A 182 23.87 -19.08 42.26
N TRP A 183 24.99 -19.61 42.79
CA TRP A 183 25.66 -20.77 42.16
C TRP A 183 24.77 -22.03 42.12
N ARG A 184 23.84 -22.17 43.06
CA ARG A 184 22.84 -23.26 43.09
C ARG A 184 21.78 -23.14 41.99
N GLU A 185 21.36 -21.91 41.64
CA GLU A 185 20.46 -21.69 40.50
C GLU A 185 21.19 -21.95 39.17
N ALA A 186 22.45 -21.51 39.07
CA ALA A 186 23.30 -21.81 37.92
C ALA A 186 23.50 -23.33 37.75
N GLN A 187 23.66 -24.07 38.85
CA GLN A 187 23.73 -25.53 38.86
C GLN A 187 22.43 -26.18 38.38
N ALA A 188 21.27 -25.75 38.88
CA ALA A 188 19.99 -26.28 38.42
C ALA A 188 19.72 -25.99 36.93
N GLY A 189 20.17 -24.82 36.44
CA GLY A 189 20.06 -24.44 35.03
C GLY A 189 21.04 -25.16 34.09
N SER A 190 22.18 -25.64 34.59
CA SER A 190 23.30 -26.09 33.74
C SER A 190 22.99 -27.31 32.89
N GLU A 191 22.19 -28.25 33.39
CA GLU A 191 21.85 -29.47 32.64
C GLU A 191 21.03 -29.14 31.38
N SER A 192 20.00 -28.29 31.51
CA SER A 192 19.20 -27.82 30.38
C SER A 192 20.04 -27.06 29.34
N LEU A 193 20.97 -26.22 29.80
CA LEU A 193 21.84 -25.44 28.93
C LEU A 193 22.89 -26.32 28.23
N GLY A 194 23.40 -27.34 28.91
CA GLY A 194 24.30 -28.33 28.32
C GLY A 194 23.63 -29.15 27.21
N ALA A 195 22.35 -29.52 27.39
CA ALA A 195 21.57 -30.16 26.34
C ALA A 195 21.37 -29.26 25.11
N ASP A 196 21.07 -27.98 25.31
CA ASP A 196 20.95 -27.00 24.22
C ASP A 196 22.28 -26.75 23.49
N VAL A 197 23.41 -26.63 24.21
CA VAL A 197 24.75 -26.50 23.63
C VAL A 197 25.13 -27.75 22.85
N ALA A 198 24.86 -28.95 23.37
CA ALA A 198 25.11 -30.21 22.66
C ALA A 198 24.26 -30.34 21.38
N ARG A 199 22.98 -29.95 21.43
CA ARG A 199 22.11 -29.95 20.24
C ARG A 199 22.63 -29.00 19.17
N TRP A 200 23.00 -27.77 19.55
CA TRP A 200 23.59 -26.79 18.64
C TRP A 200 24.91 -27.27 18.03
N GLN A 201 25.80 -27.88 18.83
CA GLN A 201 27.04 -28.47 18.32
C GLN A 201 26.80 -29.60 17.31
N ALA A 202 25.74 -30.39 17.48
CA ALA A 202 25.34 -31.42 16.52
C ALA A 202 24.71 -30.81 15.24
N GLU A 203 23.87 -29.79 15.37
CA GLU A 203 23.27 -29.03 14.26
C GLU A 203 24.35 -28.37 13.38
N VAL A 204 25.34 -27.74 14.00
CA VAL A 204 26.52 -27.16 13.34
C VAL A 204 27.45 -28.24 12.77
N GLY A 205 27.67 -29.34 13.50
CA GLY A 205 28.43 -30.49 12.99
C GLY A 205 27.82 -31.06 11.70
N ALA A 206 26.49 -31.14 11.61
CA ALA A 206 25.78 -31.56 10.40
C ALA A 206 25.93 -30.58 9.22
N LEU A 207 26.07 -29.27 9.47
CA LEU A 207 26.38 -28.29 8.42
C LEU A 207 27.78 -28.51 7.84
N PHE A 208 28.79 -28.73 8.69
CA PHE A 208 30.17 -29.02 8.26
C PHE A 208 30.31 -30.32 7.45
N GLN A 209 29.40 -31.28 7.64
CA GLN A 209 29.35 -32.55 6.90
C GLN A 209 28.45 -32.49 5.65
N ALA A 210 27.84 -31.34 5.34
CA ALA A 210 26.99 -31.21 4.16
C ALA A 210 27.81 -31.28 2.86
N GLN A 211 27.30 -31.98 1.84
CA GLN A 211 28.00 -32.20 0.56
C GLN A 211 28.46 -30.89 -0.12
N GLU A 212 27.66 -29.83 -0.01
CA GLU A 212 27.96 -28.52 -0.61
C GLU A 212 28.76 -27.58 0.31
N TRP A 213 29.15 -28.03 1.51
CA TRP A 213 29.95 -27.22 2.44
C TRP A 213 31.31 -26.75 1.87
N PRO A 214 32.05 -27.54 1.04
CA PRO A 214 33.27 -27.06 0.39
C PRO A 214 33.06 -25.80 -0.45
N SER A 215 31.91 -25.65 -1.11
CA SER A 215 31.50 -24.46 -1.87
C SER A 215 31.28 -23.21 -1.00
N VAL A 216 31.02 -23.38 0.30
CA VAL A 216 30.90 -22.30 1.29
C VAL A 216 32.26 -22.00 1.94
N ALA A 217 33.03 -23.04 2.24
CA ALA A 217 34.32 -22.93 2.92
C ALA A 217 35.45 -22.40 2.02
N GLN A 218 35.46 -22.74 0.72
CA GLN A 218 36.50 -22.32 -0.21
C GLN A 218 36.12 -21.04 -0.96
N GLY A 219 36.88 -19.96 -0.68
CA GLY A 219 36.75 -18.66 -1.36
C GLY A 219 37.95 -17.75 -1.14
N ALA A 220 39.11 -18.33 -0.81
CA ALA A 220 40.28 -17.63 -0.29
C ALA A 220 41.61 -18.05 -0.95
N GLU A 221 41.59 -18.73 -2.10
CA GLU A 221 42.80 -18.90 -2.90
C GLU A 221 43.12 -17.62 -3.71
N ALA A 222 44.28 -17.04 -3.41
CA ALA A 222 44.98 -15.98 -4.15
C ALA A 222 44.16 -14.73 -4.60
N GLY A 223 44.01 -13.77 -3.69
CA GLY A 223 44.07 -12.33 -4.05
C GLY A 223 42.77 -11.52 -4.18
N ALA A 224 41.59 -12.15 -4.23
CA ALA A 224 40.31 -11.46 -4.49
C ALA A 224 39.44 -11.21 -3.23
N ALA A 225 40.00 -10.59 -2.18
CA ALA A 225 39.33 -10.40 -0.88
C ALA A 225 38.04 -9.55 -0.87
N THR A 226 37.71 -8.89 -1.99
CA THR A 226 36.56 -7.99 -2.18
C THR A 226 35.43 -8.59 -3.05
N GLY A 227 35.54 -9.83 -3.51
CA GLY A 227 34.50 -10.51 -4.30
C GLY A 227 33.47 -11.30 -3.45
N PRO A 228 32.34 -11.74 -4.04
CA PRO A 228 31.32 -12.54 -3.34
C PRO A 228 31.83 -13.91 -2.86
N ALA A 229 32.81 -14.50 -3.55
CA ALA A 229 33.48 -15.73 -3.10
C ALA A 229 34.14 -15.54 -1.71
N GLY A 230 34.84 -14.41 -1.50
CA GLY A 230 35.45 -14.06 -0.21
C GLY A 230 34.46 -13.73 0.90
N ALA A 231 33.19 -13.46 0.57
CA ALA A 231 32.12 -13.34 1.56
C ALA A 231 31.66 -14.72 2.08
N SER A 232 31.63 -15.73 1.20
CA SER A 232 31.21 -17.10 1.55
C SER A 232 32.20 -17.74 2.54
N ALA A 233 33.50 -17.70 2.22
CA ALA A 233 34.56 -18.20 3.10
C ALA A 233 34.58 -17.48 4.47
N ARG A 234 34.23 -16.18 4.50
CA ARG A 234 34.10 -15.41 5.76
C ARG A 234 32.96 -15.92 6.63
N ILE A 235 31.84 -16.36 6.06
CA ILE A 235 30.73 -16.95 6.83
C ILE A 235 31.17 -18.26 7.47
N ALA A 236 31.84 -19.15 6.73
CA ALA A 236 32.38 -20.40 7.27
C ALA A 236 33.38 -20.16 8.42
N ALA A 237 34.34 -19.26 8.22
CA ALA A 237 35.32 -18.89 9.25
C ALA A 237 34.67 -18.27 10.51
N GLN A 238 33.60 -17.48 10.34
CA GLN A 238 32.86 -16.91 11.47
C GLN A 238 32.04 -17.95 12.24
N LEU A 239 31.47 -18.96 11.57
CA LEU A 239 30.77 -20.05 12.25
C LEU A 239 31.76 -20.89 13.08
N GLU A 240 32.89 -21.28 12.51
CA GLU A 240 33.92 -22.06 13.23
C GLU A 240 34.50 -21.26 14.42
N ALA A 241 34.74 -19.96 14.25
CA ALA A 241 35.15 -19.09 15.36
C ALA A 241 34.08 -19.02 16.48
N SER A 242 32.80 -18.93 16.13
CA SER A 242 31.71 -18.93 17.12
C SER A 242 31.56 -20.27 17.84
N ARG A 243 31.84 -21.38 17.16
CA ARG A 243 31.87 -22.73 17.73
C ARG A 243 33.01 -22.92 18.71
N ALA A 244 34.22 -22.50 18.34
CA ALA A 244 35.38 -22.52 19.24
C ALA A 244 35.14 -21.62 20.47
N GLN A 245 34.59 -20.41 20.27
CA GLN A 245 34.28 -19.50 21.38
C GLN A 245 33.22 -20.08 22.32
N LEU A 246 32.09 -20.61 21.81
CA LEU A 246 31.06 -21.21 22.67
C LEU A 246 31.60 -22.44 23.42
N GLY A 247 32.43 -23.27 22.77
CA GLY A 247 33.10 -24.40 23.42
C GLY A 247 33.94 -23.96 24.62
N LEU A 248 34.84 -23.00 24.42
CA LEU A 248 35.70 -22.45 25.48
C LEU A 248 34.90 -21.80 26.64
N VAL A 249 33.86 -21.04 26.31
CA VAL A 249 32.98 -20.39 27.31
C VAL A 249 32.19 -21.44 28.11
N TRP A 250 31.71 -22.49 27.45
CA TRP A 250 31.00 -23.59 28.09
C TRP A 250 31.91 -24.42 29.00
N GLU A 251 33.12 -24.76 28.56
CA GLU A 251 34.13 -25.44 29.39
C GLU A 251 34.53 -24.62 30.61
N ALA A 252 34.77 -23.31 30.44
CA ALA A 252 35.10 -22.40 31.54
C ALA A 252 33.95 -22.28 32.55
N PHE A 253 32.70 -22.19 32.09
CA PHE A 253 31.51 -22.17 32.94
C PHE A 253 31.36 -23.49 33.73
N GLY A 254 31.49 -24.63 33.05
CA GLY A 254 31.43 -25.95 33.67
C GLY A 254 32.52 -26.17 34.72
N ALA A 255 33.75 -25.76 34.43
CA ALA A 255 34.87 -25.84 35.37
C ALA A 255 34.66 -24.96 36.61
N ALA A 256 34.22 -23.70 36.42
CA ALA A 256 33.93 -22.80 37.54
C ALA A 256 32.76 -23.30 38.41
N LEU A 257 31.74 -23.91 37.81
CA LEU A 257 30.60 -24.50 38.51
C LEU A 257 30.98 -25.77 39.29
N ALA A 258 31.84 -26.61 38.72
CA ALA A 258 32.41 -27.77 39.42
C ALA A 258 33.28 -27.34 40.60
N GLN A 259 34.08 -26.29 40.44
CA GLN A 259 34.85 -25.70 41.54
C GLN A 259 33.95 -25.10 42.64
N ALA A 260 32.84 -24.44 42.26
CA ALA A 260 31.87 -23.93 43.23
C ALA A 260 31.21 -25.04 44.07
N ARG A 261 30.89 -26.20 43.45
CA ARG A 261 30.43 -27.40 44.18
C ARG A 261 31.46 -27.90 45.18
N LEU A 262 32.71 -28.11 44.75
CA LEU A 262 33.79 -28.58 45.63
C LEU A 262 34.03 -27.60 46.79
N ALA A 263 34.02 -26.29 46.52
CA ALA A 263 34.17 -25.24 47.53
C ALA A 263 32.98 -25.09 48.49
N ALA A 264 31.81 -25.66 48.17
CA ALA A 264 30.64 -25.76 49.04
C ALA A 264 30.64 -27.03 49.92
N GLU A 265 31.31 -28.10 49.46
CA GLU A 265 31.47 -29.36 50.19
C GLU A 265 32.71 -29.32 51.12
N ASP A 266 33.79 -28.65 50.70
CA ASP A 266 35.03 -28.45 51.47
C ASP A 266 35.36 -26.95 51.65
N ALA A 267 35.54 -26.53 52.91
CA ALA A 267 35.93 -25.18 53.28
C ALA A 267 37.39 -24.84 52.94
N GLN A 268 38.27 -25.82 52.74
CA GLN A 268 39.67 -25.62 52.34
C GLN A 268 39.87 -25.56 50.81
N ALA A 269 38.87 -25.97 50.02
CA ALA A 269 38.95 -25.95 48.57
C ALA A 269 39.00 -24.51 48.00
N PRO A 270 39.71 -24.26 46.88
CA PRO A 270 39.88 -22.93 46.31
C PRO A 270 38.58 -22.38 45.72
N LEU A 271 38.32 -21.09 45.95
CA LEU A 271 37.12 -20.40 45.48
C LEU A 271 37.06 -20.28 43.94
N PRO A 272 35.87 -20.35 43.32
CA PRO A 272 35.70 -20.22 41.87
C PRO A 272 36.07 -18.82 41.36
N GLN A 273 36.45 -18.70 40.09
CA GLN A 273 36.80 -17.41 39.48
C GLN A 273 35.61 -16.46 39.28
N VAL A 274 34.37 -16.95 39.37
CA VAL A 274 33.15 -16.13 39.25
C VAL A 274 32.92 -15.36 40.58
N PRO A 275 33.00 -14.01 40.58
CA PRO A 275 33.04 -13.25 41.84
C PRO A 275 31.79 -13.40 42.71
N VAL A 276 30.61 -13.51 42.10
CA VAL A 276 29.32 -13.69 42.79
C VAL A 276 29.32 -15.00 43.59
N TRP A 277 29.72 -16.10 42.96
CA TRP A 277 29.79 -17.41 43.60
C TRP A 277 30.88 -17.47 44.68
N ALA A 278 32.03 -16.82 44.44
CA ALA A 278 33.10 -16.74 45.43
C ALA A 278 32.71 -15.91 46.67
N GLU A 279 31.86 -14.89 46.52
CA GLU A 279 31.30 -14.11 47.62
C GLU A 279 30.28 -14.94 48.42
N GLU A 280 29.33 -15.60 47.75
CA GLU A 280 28.37 -16.51 48.41
C GLU A 280 29.05 -17.61 49.23
N LEU A 281 30.13 -18.19 48.69
CA LEU A 281 30.90 -19.23 49.37
C LEU A 281 31.73 -18.69 50.55
N ARG A 282 32.30 -17.49 50.47
CA ARG A 282 32.97 -16.84 51.61
C ARG A 282 32.00 -16.52 52.73
N GLN A 283 30.79 -16.06 52.40
CA GLN A 283 29.72 -15.84 53.37
C GLN A 283 29.28 -17.15 54.02
N ALA A 284 29.14 -18.24 53.25
CA ALA A 284 28.82 -19.58 53.77
C ALA A 284 29.92 -20.16 54.69
N ARG A 285 31.19 -19.82 54.45
CA ARG A 285 32.34 -20.20 55.31
C ARG A 285 32.45 -19.37 56.60
N GLY A 286 31.65 -18.31 56.76
CA GLY A 286 31.75 -17.40 57.90
C GLY A 286 32.91 -16.40 57.83
N GLU A 287 33.61 -16.30 56.70
CA GLU A 287 34.71 -15.34 56.46
C GLU A 287 34.20 -13.89 56.34
N GLY A 288 32.88 -13.68 56.45
CA GLY A 288 32.19 -12.39 56.38
C GLY A 288 32.05 -11.62 57.70
N SER A 289 32.86 -11.89 58.73
CA SER A 289 33.01 -10.96 59.88
C SER A 289 34.31 -11.22 60.65
N GLY A 290 35.39 -10.52 60.26
CA GLY A 290 36.71 -10.65 60.88
C GLY A 290 37.51 -9.36 60.81
N VAL A 291 37.46 -8.56 61.88
CA VAL A 291 38.42 -7.47 62.11
C VAL A 291 39.76 -8.10 62.46
N GLY A 292 40.81 -7.90 61.66
CA GLY A 292 42.14 -8.41 61.99
C GLY A 292 43.10 -8.60 60.82
N ALA A 293 43.54 -7.50 60.19
CA ALA A 293 44.79 -7.47 59.45
C ALA A 293 45.56 -6.23 59.89
N GLU A 294 46.71 -6.44 60.54
CA GLU A 294 47.50 -5.37 61.14
C GLU A 294 48.16 -4.49 60.08
N THR A 295 48.08 -3.17 60.28
CA THR A 295 49.06 -2.23 59.71
C THR A 295 49.77 -1.53 60.86
N PRO A 296 51.11 -1.60 60.97
CA PRO A 296 51.83 -0.86 61.99
C PRO A 296 51.73 0.65 61.75
N SER A 297 51.65 1.39 62.86
CA SER A 297 51.55 2.86 62.86
C SER A 297 52.80 3.52 62.25
N VAL A 298 52.59 4.49 61.36
CA VAL A 298 53.58 5.53 61.06
C VAL A 298 52.91 6.91 61.13
N ALA A 299 53.35 7.67 62.14
CA ALA A 299 53.42 9.13 62.26
C ALA A 299 52.44 10.04 61.49
N MET A 300 51.78 10.92 62.26
CA MET A 300 51.29 12.22 61.78
C MET A 300 52.41 13.02 61.09
N ALA A 301 52.29 13.23 59.78
CA ALA A 301 53.01 14.28 59.05
C ALA A 301 52.21 14.75 57.83
N ALA A 302 52.02 16.08 57.73
CA ALA A 302 51.53 16.83 56.56
C ALA A 302 50.31 16.28 55.78
N VAL A 303 49.14 16.91 55.94
CA VAL A 303 48.09 16.88 54.91
C VAL A 303 48.67 17.48 53.62
N PRO A 304 48.70 16.76 52.49
CA PRO A 304 49.21 17.32 51.25
C PRO A 304 48.23 18.37 50.73
N GLN A 305 48.75 19.49 50.22
CA GLN A 305 47.92 20.56 49.64
C GLN A 305 46.99 20.04 48.53
N SER A 306 47.37 18.96 47.84
CA SER A 306 46.55 18.29 46.82
C SER A 306 45.22 17.71 47.34
N ALA A 307 45.12 17.34 48.63
CA ALA A 307 43.88 16.86 49.22
C ALA A 307 42.89 18.00 49.54
N ALA A 308 43.41 19.21 49.83
CA ALA A 308 42.59 20.41 49.98
C ALA A 308 42.18 20.97 48.60
N GLN A 309 43.09 20.94 47.62
CA GLN A 309 42.84 21.36 46.24
C GLN A 309 41.84 20.44 45.52
N ALA A 310 41.91 19.12 45.74
CA ALA A 310 40.93 18.18 45.21
C ALA A 310 39.49 18.54 45.63
N ARG A 311 39.30 18.97 46.89
CA ARG A 311 38.00 19.38 47.46
C ARG A 311 37.47 20.71 46.93
N GLN A 312 38.32 21.59 46.40
CA GLN A 312 37.87 22.85 45.79
C GLN A 312 37.05 22.61 44.51
N ASN A 313 37.30 21.50 43.80
CA ASN A 313 36.58 21.12 42.58
C ASN A 313 35.33 20.26 42.83
N ASP A 314 35.13 19.74 44.06
CA ASP A 314 33.98 18.90 44.39
C ASP A 314 32.60 19.57 44.21
N PRO A 315 32.36 20.86 44.50
CA PRO A 315 31.09 21.51 44.13
C PRO A 315 30.85 21.50 42.62
N ALA A 316 31.88 21.76 41.80
CA ALA A 316 31.75 21.72 40.35
C ALA A 316 31.50 20.29 39.83
N ARG A 317 32.11 19.26 40.45
CA ARG A 317 31.80 17.85 40.15
C ARG A 317 30.36 17.49 40.51
N LEU A 318 29.86 17.96 41.66
CA LEU A 318 28.47 17.77 42.08
C LEU A 318 27.48 18.46 41.12
N GLU A 319 27.81 19.64 40.59
CA GLU A 319 27.01 20.26 39.52
C GLU A 319 26.99 19.44 38.23
N LEU A 320 28.11 18.84 37.81
CA LEU A 320 28.14 17.97 36.62
C LEU A 320 27.33 16.69 36.83
N ILE A 321 27.35 16.11 38.05
CA ILE A 321 26.51 14.98 38.44
C ILE A 321 25.04 15.40 38.38
N ALA A 322 24.66 16.52 39.00
CA ALA A 322 23.29 17.03 38.98
C ALA A 322 22.80 17.30 37.54
N LYS A 323 23.65 17.83 36.66
CA LYS A 323 23.34 18.00 35.22
C LYS A 323 23.15 16.66 34.51
N ALA A 324 23.99 15.65 34.78
CA ALA A 324 23.84 14.31 34.22
C ALA A 324 22.58 13.58 34.74
N GLU A 325 22.25 13.74 36.01
CA GLU A 325 21.03 13.21 36.65
C GLU A 325 19.76 13.95 36.11
N ALA A 326 19.82 15.27 35.87
CA ALA A 326 18.72 16.06 35.30
C ALA A 326 18.38 15.67 33.85
N LEU A 327 19.36 15.24 33.06
CA LEU A 327 19.15 14.66 31.73
C LEU A 327 18.30 13.36 31.78
N LEU A 328 18.19 12.69 32.93
CA LEU A 328 17.31 11.54 33.11
C LEU A 328 15.90 11.93 33.58
N GLN A 329 15.77 13.00 34.37
CA GLN A 329 14.52 13.31 35.08
C GLN A 329 13.56 14.27 34.35
N GLY A 330 13.98 14.95 33.29
CA GLY A 330 13.03 15.72 32.46
C GLY A 330 13.63 16.48 31.29
N GLU A 331 14.77 17.16 31.48
CA GLU A 331 15.35 17.99 30.42
C GLU A 331 15.85 17.16 29.24
N GLY A 332 16.42 15.98 29.49
CA GLY A 332 16.84 15.06 28.43
C GLY A 332 15.70 14.36 27.70
N ALA A 333 14.47 14.35 28.25
CA ALA A 333 13.28 13.85 27.55
C ALA A 333 12.76 14.84 26.50
N ALA A 334 12.98 16.14 26.70
CA ALA A 334 12.71 17.19 25.72
C ALA A 334 13.80 17.28 24.62
N LEU A 335 15.00 16.73 24.88
CA LEU A 335 16.11 16.72 23.94
C LEU A 335 16.04 15.52 22.99
N VAL A 336 15.89 15.80 21.69
CA VAL A 336 16.04 14.78 20.62
C VAL A 336 17.39 14.07 20.79
N GLY A 337 17.43 12.73 20.66
CA GLY A 337 18.55 11.90 21.10
C GLY A 337 19.95 12.28 20.57
N ARG A 338 20.05 12.95 19.41
CA ARG A 338 21.32 13.55 18.93
C ARG A 338 21.84 14.65 19.86
N LYS A 339 20.97 15.55 20.33
CA LYS A 339 21.33 16.60 21.31
C LYS A 339 21.72 15.99 22.66
N LEU A 340 21.03 14.91 23.07
CA LEU A 340 21.36 14.17 24.28
C LEU A 340 22.76 13.53 24.20
N GLN A 341 23.12 13.00 23.03
CA GLN A 341 24.45 12.46 22.74
C GLN A 341 25.55 13.55 22.70
N GLU A 342 25.24 14.74 22.17
CA GLU A 342 26.13 15.91 22.17
C GLU A 342 26.34 16.44 23.61
N ALA A 343 25.27 16.56 24.41
CA ALA A 343 25.33 16.96 25.82
C ALA A 343 26.14 15.97 26.68
N LEU A 344 25.99 14.66 26.46
CA LEU A 344 26.83 13.64 27.10
C LEU A 344 28.31 13.79 26.77
N ARG A 345 28.64 14.11 25.51
CA ARG A 345 30.03 14.38 25.11
C ARG A 345 30.57 15.62 25.80
N GLU A 346 29.75 16.67 25.92
CA GLU A 346 30.14 17.90 26.57
C GLU A 346 30.37 17.72 28.07
N LEU A 347 29.46 17.05 28.79
CA LEU A 347 29.62 16.73 30.22
C LEU A 347 30.91 15.93 30.49
N ARG A 348 31.24 14.94 29.63
CA ARG A 348 32.48 14.17 29.75
C ARG A 348 33.74 15.01 29.50
N GLU A 349 33.72 15.92 28.54
CA GLU A 349 34.83 16.86 28.30
C GLU A 349 34.94 17.92 29.41
N GLN A 350 33.82 18.38 29.98
CA GLN A 350 33.80 19.27 31.15
C GLN A 350 34.39 18.56 32.38
N TRP A 351 33.99 17.32 32.66
CA TRP A 351 34.55 16.52 33.76
C TRP A 351 36.06 16.30 33.56
N LYS A 352 36.48 15.91 32.36
CA LYS A 352 37.90 15.72 32.01
C LYS A 352 38.72 16.99 32.23
N LYS A 353 38.19 18.17 31.92
CA LYS A 353 38.86 19.45 32.21
C LYS A 353 39.03 19.71 33.71
N LEU A 354 38.07 19.32 34.55
CA LEU A 354 38.19 19.43 36.02
C LEU A 354 39.20 18.45 36.60
N ASP A 355 39.31 17.24 36.05
CA ASP A 355 40.26 16.21 36.49
C ASP A 355 41.67 16.34 35.89
N LEU A 356 41.87 17.20 34.88
CA LEU A 356 43.21 17.67 34.47
C LEU A 356 43.83 18.67 35.48
N GLY A 357 43.08 19.12 36.49
CA GLY A 357 43.59 19.95 37.59
C GLY A 357 44.36 19.15 38.64
N VAL A 358 45.20 19.82 39.42
CA VAL A 358 46.07 19.18 40.44
C VAL A 358 45.23 18.72 41.66
N GLY A 359 44.86 17.44 41.68
CA GLY A 359 44.19 16.80 42.81
C GLY A 359 43.93 15.31 42.55
N ALA A 360 43.96 14.48 43.59
CA ALA A 360 43.64 13.07 43.46
C ALA A 360 42.14 12.87 43.12
N PRO A 361 41.78 11.89 42.26
CA PRO A 361 40.39 11.66 41.86
C PRO A 361 39.53 11.23 43.05
N HIS A 362 38.31 11.76 43.16
CA HIS A 362 37.35 11.38 44.21
C HIS A 362 36.47 10.21 43.72
N PRO A 363 36.78 8.94 44.08
CA PRO A 363 36.25 7.76 43.38
C PRO A 363 34.73 7.60 43.51
N LEU A 364 34.14 8.08 44.60
CA LEU A 364 32.69 8.01 44.82
C LEU A 364 31.90 9.01 43.96
N LEU A 365 32.49 10.17 43.65
CA LEU A 365 31.83 11.16 42.79
C LEU A 365 31.93 10.75 41.32
N TRP A 366 33.09 10.22 40.92
CA TRP A 366 33.26 9.61 39.59
C TRP A 366 32.27 8.47 39.35
N LYS A 367 32.10 7.53 40.31
CA LYS A 367 31.13 6.43 40.18
C LYS A 367 29.71 6.94 39.92
N ARG A 368 29.23 7.90 40.72
CA ARG A 368 27.90 8.52 40.52
C ARG A 368 27.77 9.20 39.16
N PHE A 369 28.79 9.93 38.73
CA PHE A 369 28.82 10.58 37.41
C PHE A 369 28.78 9.56 36.26
N ASP A 370 29.57 8.50 36.34
CA ASP A 370 29.63 7.46 35.31
C ASP A 370 28.36 6.59 35.28
N GLU A 371 27.76 6.29 36.44
CA GLU A 371 26.44 5.66 36.54
C GLU A 371 25.35 6.51 35.86
N ALA A 372 25.30 7.82 36.13
CA ALA A 372 24.38 8.74 35.47
C ALA A 372 24.64 8.85 33.95
N CYS A 373 25.89 9.04 33.53
CA CYS A 373 26.27 9.04 32.11
C CYS A 373 25.92 7.73 31.40
N THR A 374 26.11 6.59 32.06
CA THR A 374 25.78 5.26 31.54
C THR A 374 24.27 5.06 31.41
N ALA A 375 23.48 5.56 32.37
CA ALA A 375 22.02 5.55 32.27
C ALA A 375 21.52 6.41 31.09
N VAL A 376 22.04 7.64 30.90
CA VAL A 376 21.66 8.49 29.75
C VAL A 376 22.12 7.84 28.43
N HIS A 377 23.31 7.24 28.41
CA HIS A 377 23.80 6.52 27.23
C HIS A 377 22.87 5.35 26.83
N LYS A 378 22.30 4.62 27.78
CA LYS A 378 21.28 3.58 27.49
C LYS A 378 20.05 4.17 26.79
N VAL A 379 19.56 5.34 27.21
CA VAL A 379 18.45 6.05 26.55
C VAL A 379 18.82 6.44 25.11
N VAL A 380 20.03 6.95 24.89
CA VAL A 380 20.54 7.27 23.53
C VAL A 380 20.63 6.01 22.66
N GLN A 381 21.08 4.86 23.20
CA GLN A 381 21.14 3.61 22.43
C GLN A 381 19.74 3.12 22.03
N VAL A 382 18.76 3.14 22.93
CA VAL A 382 17.35 2.79 22.58
C VAL A 382 16.81 3.68 21.46
N TRP A 383 17.12 4.98 21.48
CA TRP A 383 16.75 5.90 20.39
C TRP A 383 17.49 5.60 19.07
N LEU A 384 18.80 5.30 19.12
CA LEU A 384 19.57 4.90 17.94
C LEU A 384 19.07 3.59 17.34
N ASP A 385 18.70 2.61 18.16
CA ASP A 385 18.15 1.33 17.71
C ASP A 385 16.74 1.48 17.14
N LYS A 386 15.92 2.38 17.70
CA LYS A 386 14.65 2.80 17.09
C LYS A 386 14.87 3.42 15.70
N LEU A 387 15.82 4.35 15.54
CA LEU A 387 16.14 4.92 14.22
C LEU A 387 16.66 3.88 13.22
N LYS A 388 17.49 2.93 13.67
CA LYS A 388 17.92 1.79 12.83
C LYS A 388 16.72 0.97 12.38
N ALA A 389 15.81 0.63 13.30
CA ALA A 389 14.60 -0.14 13.02
C ALA A 389 13.68 0.60 12.03
N GLU A 390 13.39 1.89 12.24
CA GLU A 390 12.61 2.73 11.32
C GLU A 390 13.25 2.75 9.91
N SER A 391 14.57 2.92 9.82
CA SER A 391 15.28 2.88 8.53
C SER A 391 15.21 1.49 7.86
N ALA A 392 15.26 0.41 8.64
CA ALA A 392 15.12 -0.96 8.14
C ALA A 392 13.69 -1.21 7.65
N GLU A 393 12.67 -0.71 8.36
CA GLU A 393 11.27 -0.75 7.93
C GLU A 393 11.04 0.02 6.63
N HIS A 394 11.57 1.24 6.50
CA HIS A 394 11.45 2.02 5.27
C HIS A 394 12.12 1.31 4.09
N LYS A 395 13.27 0.65 4.33
CA LYS A 395 13.96 -0.17 3.33
C LYS A 395 13.11 -1.38 2.94
N ALA A 396 12.54 -2.09 3.90
CA ALA A 396 11.67 -3.24 3.68
C ALA A 396 10.39 -2.87 2.92
N LYS A 397 9.71 -1.78 3.32
CA LYS A 397 8.51 -1.23 2.64
C LYS A 397 8.81 -0.91 1.17
N ARG A 398 9.97 -0.30 0.87
CA ARG A 398 10.41 -0.01 -0.51
C ARG A 398 10.74 -1.26 -1.32
N LEU A 399 11.37 -2.27 -0.72
CA LEU A 399 11.64 -3.55 -1.37
C LEU A 399 10.34 -4.31 -1.68
N ALA A 400 9.42 -4.39 -0.73
CA ALA A 400 8.09 -4.98 -0.93
C ALA A 400 7.34 -4.30 -2.09
N LEU A 401 7.35 -2.97 -2.17
CA LEU A 401 6.76 -2.22 -3.29
C LEU A 401 7.39 -2.56 -4.65
N ILE A 402 8.71 -2.76 -4.70
CA ILE A 402 9.41 -3.18 -5.93
C ILE A 402 8.95 -4.57 -6.37
N ASP A 403 8.82 -5.51 -5.43
CA ASP A 403 8.43 -6.89 -5.73
C ASP A 403 6.93 -7.05 -6.01
N GLU A 404 6.06 -6.29 -5.33
CA GLU A 404 4.65 -6.12 -5.69
C GLU A 404 4.51 -5.59 -7.13
N LEU A 405 5.26 -4.55 -7.50
CA LEU A 405 5.18 -3.97 -8.84
C LEU A 405 5.67 -4.95 -9.92
N LYS A 406 6.71 -5.76 -9.65
CA LYS A 406 7.12 -6.87 -10.54
C LYS A 406 5.99 -7.86 -10.74
N GLN A 407 5.39 -8.35 -9.65
CA GLN A 407 4.30 -9.33 -9.69
C GLN A 407 3.07 -8.78 -10.43
N TRP A 408 2.70 -7.53 -10.15
CA TRP A 408 1.63 -6.81 -10.85
C TRP A 408 1.93 -6.67 -12.34
N THR A 409 3.17 -6.36 -12.72
CA THR A 409 3.61 -6.25 -14.12
C THR A 409 3.54 -7.61 -14.83
N THR A 410 3.91 -8.71 -14.16
CA THR A 410 3.77 -10.06 -14.72
C THR A 410 2.31 -10.49 -14.85
N ALA A 411 1.45 -10.14 -13.88
CA ALA A 411 0.02 -10.44 -13.92
C ALA A 411 -0.72 -9.64 -15.01
N HIS A 412 -0.27 -8.42 -15.30
CA HIS A 412 -0.79 -7.56 -16.37
C HIS A 412 0.14 -7.53 -17.59
N ALA A 413 0.85 -8.63 -17.86
CA ALA A 413 1.72 -8.74 -19.03
C ALA A 413 0.89 -8.68 -20.32
N VAL A 414 0.90 -7.52 -20.97
CA VAL A 414 0.26 -7.33 -22.28
C VAL A 414 1.17 -7.95 -23.33
N ALA A 415 0.71 -9.02 -23.97
CA ALA A 415 1.41 -9.65 -25.10
C ALA A 415 1.78 -8.60 -26.15
N GLU A 416 3.02 -8.65 -26.65
CA GLU A 416 3.42 -7.78 -27.74
C GLU A 416 2.73 -8.21 -29.04
N ALA A 417 2.36 -7.24 -29.87
CA ALA A 417 1.69 -7.49 -31.15
C ALA A 417 2.66 -8.18 -32.13
N GLY A 418 2.74 -9.50 -32.02
CA GLY A 418 3.68 -10.36 -32.74
C GLY A 418 3.53 -11.84 -32.34
N ASP A 419 3.25 -12.13 -31.06
CA ASP A 419 3.02 -13.49 -30.58
C ASP A 419 1.52 -13.82 -30.51
N VAL A 420 1.09 -14.74 -31.39
CA VAL A 420 -0.13 -15.59 -31.39
C VAL A 420 -1.47 -14.93 -31.05
N GLN A 421 -2.46 -15.14 -31.93
CA GLN A 421 -3.87 -14.68 -31.82
C GLN A 421 -4.38 -14.51 -30.38
N ALA A 422 -4.28 -13.29 -29.88
CA ALA A 422 -4.90 -12.88 -28.64
C ALA A 422 -6.42 -12.97 -28.81
N ASP A 423 -7.09 -13.64 -27.86
CA ASP A 423 -8.54 -13.67 -27.79
C ASP A 423 -9.10 -12.24 -27.80
N GLU A 424 -9.95 -11.93 -28.77
CA GLU A 424 -10.43 -10.58 -29.11
C GLU A 424 -11.29 -9.95 -28.00
N SER A 425 -11.53 -10.72 -26.92
CA SER A 425 -12.39 -10.42 -25.78
C SER A 425 -11.73 -9.57 -24.68
N VAL A 426 -10.41 -9.62 -24.49
CA VAL A 426 -9.73 -8.99 -23.34
C VAL A 426 -9.38 -7.52 -23.60
N LYS A 427 -10.39 -6.66 -23.56
CA LYS A 427 -10.20 -5.20 -23.68
C LYS A 427 -9.60 -4.60 -22.40
N ILE A 428 -8.31 -4.28 -22.43
CA ILE A 428 -7.57 -3.65 -21.31
C ILE A 428 -8.11 -2.24 -21.03
N ASP A 429 -8.53 -1.97 -19.78
CA ASP A 429 -8.85 -0.62 -19.31
C ASP A 429 -7.57 0.13 -18.92
N TRP A 430 -7.04 0.88 -19.87
CA TRP A 430 -5.86 1.73 -19.68
C TRP A 430 -6.03 2.85 -18.65
N LYS A 431 -7.26 3.25 -18.30
CA LYS A 431 -7.53 4.25 -17.25
C LYS A 431 -7.43 3.64 -15.86
N ALA A 432 -7.85 2.37 -15.71
CA ALA A 432 -7.58 1.60 -14.50
C ALA A 432 -6.08 1.33 -14.35
N TYR A 433 -5.44 0.82 -15.40
CA TYR A 433 -4.00 0.54 -15.45
C TYR A 433 -3.14 1.74 -15.04
N ASN A 434 -3.37 2.92 -15.63
CA ASN A 434 -2.63 4.13 -15.27
C ASN A 434 -2.90 4.60 -13.83
N ARG A 435 -4.11 4.40 -13.31
CA ARG A 435 -4.46 4.75 -11.92
C ARG A 435 -3.72 3.88 -10.92
N GLU A 436 -3.58 2.58 -11.20
CA GLU A 436 -2.83 1.64 -10.35
C GLU A 436 -1.33 1.96 -10.36
N LEU A 437 -0.74 2.26 -11.53
CA LEU A 437 0.63 2.78 -11.62
C LEU A 437 0.83 4.05 -10.79
N HIS A 438 -0.10 5.02 -10.87
CA HIS A 438 -0.01 6.22 -10.02
C HIS A 438 -0.06 5.88 -8.52
N GLN A 439 -0.91 4.94 -8.07
CA GLN A 439 -0.94 4.50 -6.67
C GLN A 439 0.40 3.89 -6.22
N PHE A 440 1.05 3.09 -7.05
CA PHE A 440 2.40 2.59 -6.79
C PHE A 440 3.43 3.73 -6.63
N SER A 441 3.32 4.79 -7.46
CA SER A 441 4.18 5.97 -7.37
C SER A 441 3.95 6.81 -6.10
N GLU A 442 2.70 6.96 -5.64
CA GLU A 442 2.40 7.63 -4.36
C GLU A 442 2.93 6.80 -3.18
N ARG A 443 2.62 5.50 -3.12
CA ARG A 443 3.13 4.58 -2.08
C ARG A 443 4.66 4.58 -2.00
N TRP A 444 5.35 4.68 -3.13
CA TRP A 444 6.81 4.82 -3.18
C TRP A 444 7.30 6.15 -2.56
N ARG A 445 6.58 7.25 -2.73
CA ARG A 445 6.92 8.53 -2.08
C ARG A 445 6.64 8.47 -0.58
N GLU A 446 5.52 7.87 -0.18
CA GLU A 446 5.08 7.73 1.21
C GLU A 446 5.89 6.71 2.04
N ALA A 447 6.70 5.84 1.42
CA ALA A 447 7.44 4.77 2.11
C ALA A 447 8.52 5.23 3.13
N GLY A 448 8.69 6.54 3.34
CA GLY A 448 9.56 7.13 4.36
C GLY A 448 11.03 7.29 3.95
N HIS A 449 11.84 7.85 4.85
CA HIS A 449 13.20 8.30 4.56
C HIS A 449 14.25 7.17 4.70
N LEU A 450 15.35 7.30 3.96
CA LEU A 450 16.50 6.41 3.96
C LEU A 450 17.77 7.21 3.72
N SER A 451 18.92 6.65 4.12
CA SER A 451 20.22 7.22 3.74
C SER A 451 20.36 7.31 2.22
N GLU A 452 20.99 8.40 1.75
CA GLU A 452 21.09 8.75 0.32
C GLU A 452 21.59 7.60 -0.54
N LYS A 453 22.64 6.90 -0.10
CA LYS A 453 23.20 5.73 -0.79
C LYS A 453 22.18 4.59 -0.93
N ALA A 454 21.52 4.20 0.16
CA ALA A 454 20.52 3.13 0.14
C ALA A 454 19.29 3.53 -0.69
N PHE A 455 18.89 4.80 -0.64
CA PHE A 455 17.83 5.33 -1.48
C PHE A 455 18.20 5.31 -2.96
N ALA A 456 19.42 5.71 -3.34
CA ALA A 456 19.88 5.69 -4.73
C ALA A 456 19.92 4.27 -5.33
N GLU A 457 20.43 3.29 -4.56
CA GLU A 457 20.42 1.87 -4.95
C GLU A 457 19.00 1.34 -5.18
N LEU A 458 18.06 1.64 -4.27
CA LEU A 458 16.67 1.23 -4.41
C LEU A 458 15.93 2.01 -5.51
N LEU A 459 16.25 3.29 -5.73
CA LEU A 459 15.66 4.10 -6.80
C LEU A 459 16.05 3.58 -8.19
N ALA A 460 17.29 3.12 -8.36
CA ALA A 460 17.71 2.48 -9.61
C ALA A 460 16.91 1.18 -9.89
N ARG A 461 16.71 0.34 -8.86
CA ARG A 461 15.88 -0.87 -8.95
C ARG A 461 14.41 -0.55 -9.23
N TRP A 462 13.86 0.47 -8.54
CA TRP A 462 12.50 0.95 -8.75
C TRP A 462 12.29 1.42 -10.19
N LYS A 463 13.19 2.27 -10.72
CA LYS A 463 13.11 2.76 -12.10
C LYS A 463 13.08 1.61 -13.12
N ALA A 464 13.97 0.63 -12.99
CA ALA A 464 14.01 -0.51 -13.92
C ALA A 464 12.69 -1.31 -13.95
N VAL A 465 12.05 -1.51 -12.81
CA VAL A 465 10.73 -2.20 -12.73
C VAL A 465 9.60 -1.28 -13.20
N TRP A 466 9.64 0.00 -12.83
CA TRP A 466 8.67 1.02 -13.24
C TRP A 466 8.64 1.20 -14.76
N ASP A 467 9.81 1.27 -15.40
CA ASP A 467 9.91 1.44 -16.86
C ASP A 467 9.36 0.19 -17.59
N ALA A 468 9.60 -1.01 -17.06
CA ALA A 468 8.98 -2.24 -17.56
C ALA A 468 7.45 -2.25 -17.37
N ALA A 469 6.95 -1.79 -16.23
CA ALA A 469 5.53 -1.66 -15.93
C ALA A 469 4.83 -0.58 -16.78
N HIS A 470 5.54 0.50 -17.12
CA HIS A 470 4.99 1.61 -17.91
C HIS A 470 5.09 1.36 -19.42
N ALA A 471 6.02 0.54 -19.90
CA ALA A 471 6.24 0.30 -21.33
C ALA A 471 4.97 -0.09 -22.12
N PRO A 472 4.08 -1.00 -21.65
CA PRO A 472 2.83 -1.32 -22.35
C PRO A 472 1.92 -0.10 -22.52
N LEU A 473 1.72 0.68 -21.46
CA LEU A 473 0.90 1.91 -21.49
C LEU A 473 1.51 2.96 -22.44
N ALA A 474 2.83 3.14 -22.43
CA ALA A 474 3.51 4.08 -23.31
C ALA A 474 3.36 3.68 -24.79
N ARG A 475 3.46 2.38 -25.11
CA ARG A 475 3.18 1.85 -26.46
C ARG A 475 1.73 2.09 -26.88
N ALA A 476 0.77 1.81 -25.98
CA ALA A 476 -0.65 2.05 -26.24
C ALA A 476 -0.95 3.53 -26.49
N GLN A 477 -0.40 4.44 -25.68
CA GLN A 477 -0.54 5.88 -25.85
C GLN A 477 0.05 6.36 -27.19
N LYS A 478 1.24 5.86 -27.57
CA LYS A 478 1.84 6.16 -28.88
C LYS A 478 0.95 5.71 -30.05
N ALA A 479 0.39 4.51 -29.97
CA ALA A 479 -0.55 4.01 -30.98
C ALA A 479 -1.86 4.83 -31.02
N GLY A 480 -2.39 5.22 -29.85
CA GLY A 480 -3.58 6.08 -29.75
C GLY A 480 -3.37 7.51 -30.25
N LEU A 481 -2.14 8.04 -30.15
CA LEU A 481 -1.73 9.29 -30.79
C LEU A 481 -1.70 9.15 -32.31
N GLN A 482 -1.10 8.07 -32.83
CA GLN A 482 -1.04 7.79 -34.27
C GLN A 482 -2.44 7.62 -34.91
N ARG A 483 -3.37 6.93 -34.24
CA ARG A 483 -4.76 6.80 -34.73
C ARG A 483 -5.51 8.14 -34.74
N ARG A 484 -5.35 8.97 -33.71
CA ARG A 484 -5.88 10.35 -33.70
C ARG A 484 -5.26 11.22 -34.81
N GLN A 485 -3.95 11.08 -35.09
CA GLN A 485 -3.29 11.76 -36.20
C GLN A 485 -3.82 11.30 -37.57
N ALA A 486 -4.05 10.00 -37.76
CA ALA A 486 -4.68 9.49 -38.98
C ALA A 486 -6.08 10.11 -39.20
N LEU A 487 -6.90 10.21 -38.15
CA LEU A 487 -8.20 10.90 -38.22
C LEU A 487 -8.08 12.40 -38.56
N VAL A 488 -7.00 13.08 -38.16
CA VAL A 488 -6.71 14.47 -38.58
C VAL A 488 -6.39 14.53 -40.08
N GLU A 489 -5.60 13.60 -40.61
CA GLU A 489 -5.31 13.56 -42.05
C GLU A 489 -6.55 13.18 -42.87
N GLU A 490 -7.38 12.23 -42.41
CA GLU A 490 -8.68 11.94 -43.02
C GLU A 490 -9.60 13.18 -43.04
N ALA A 491 -9.64 13.96 -41.96
CA ALA A 491 -10.39 15.22 -41.89
C ALA A 491 -9.90 16.25 -42.93
N ARG A 492 -8.58 16.36 -43.12
CA ARG A 492 -7.97 17.21 -44.15
C ARG A 492 -8.26 16.71 -45.56
N GLN A 493 -8.23 15.41 -45.80
CA GLN A 493 -8.56 14.82 -47.10
C GLN A 493 -10.03 15.08 -47.48
N LEU A 494 -10.97 14.92 -46.53
CA LEU A 494 -12.37 15.29 -46.70
C LEU A 494 -12.54 16.79 -47.06
N SER A 495 -11.84 17.67 -46.34
CA SER A 495 -11.85 19.11 -46.58
C SER A 495 -11.27 19.47 -47.95
N ALA A 496 -10.12 18.89 -48.31
CA ALA A 496 -9.47 19.11 -49.61
C ALA A 496 -10.31 18.59 -50.79
N ALA A 497 -10.97 17.43 -50.64
CA ALA A 497 -11.89 16.90 -51.65
C ALA A 497 -13.09 17.84 -51.86
N HIS A 498 -13.65 18.40 -50.78
CA HIS A 498 -14.69 19.42 -50.89
C HIS A 498 -14.17 20.70 -51.57
N ALA A 499 -12.98 21.18 -51.19
CA ALA A 499 -12.35 22.33 -51.82
C ALA A 499 -12.17 22.14 -53.34
N ALA A 500 -11.73 20.94 -53.77
CA ALA A 500 -11.61 20.53 -55.17
C ALA A 500 -12.95 20.36 -55.92
N GLY A 501 -14.10 20.53 -55.25
CA GLY A 501 -15.42 20.63 -55.87
C GLY A 501 -16.42 19.53 -55.46
N ALA A 502 -15.99 18.50 -54.74
CA ALA A 502 -16.88 17.43 -54.29
C ALA A 502 -17.96 17.95 -53.31
N THR A 503 -19.12 17.30 -53.28
CA THR A 503 -20.18 17.62 -52.31
C THR A 503 -19.77 17.18 -50.91
N LEU A 504 -19.89 18.06 -49.91
CA LEU A 504 -19.55 17.74 -48.52
C LEU A 504 -20.53 16.70 -47.94
N ARG A 505 -20.03 15.49 -47.66
CA ARG A 505 -20.84 14.39 -47.13
C ARG A 505 -20.93 14.45 -45.60
N ILE A 506 -22.06 14.96 -45.11
CA ILE A 506 -22.31 15.15 -43.67
C ILE A 506 -22.14 13.85 -42.87
N ASP A 507 -22.53 12.71 -43.42
CA ASP A 507 -22.49 11.44 -42.68
C ASP A 507 -21.07 10.88 -42.54
N GLU A 508 -20.17 11.15 -43.50
CA GLU A 508 -18.73 10.84 -43.38
C GLU A 508 -18.09 11.71 -42.28
N VAL A 509 -18.46 12.98 -42.18
CA VAL A 509 -18.03 13.88 -41.09
C VAL A 509 -18.54 13.38 -39.73
N LYS A 510 -19.82 12.95 -39.62
CA LYS A 510 -20.36 12.34 -38.39
C LYS A 510 -19.62 11.06 -38.01
N ALA A 511 -19.35 10.16 -38.96
CA ALA A 511 -18.63 8.92 -38.71
C ALA A 511 -17.19 9.16 -38.24
N LEU A 512 -16.51 10.16 -38.82
CA LEU A 512 -15.19 10.63 -38.41
C LEU A 512 -15.22 11.23 -36.98
N GLN A 513 -16.22 12.05 -36.64
CA GLN A 513 -16.43 12.56 -35.27
C GLN A 513 -16.72 11.45 -34.25
N GLN A 514 -17.49 10.42 -34.62
CA GLN A 514 -17.75 9.26 -33.75
C GLN A 514 -16.48 8.44 -33.50
N ARG A 515 -15.70 8.14 -34.55
CA ARG A 515 -14.39 7.46 -34.41
C ARG A 515 -13.44 8.26 -33.51
N TRP A 516 -13.40 9.58 -33.66
CA TRP A 516 -12.64 10.46 -32.77
C TRP A 516 -13.06 10.32 -31.30
N GLN A 517 -14.36 10.34 -31.01
CA GLN A 517 -14.87 10.20 -29.64
C GLN A 517 -14.52 8.84 -29.02
N VAL A 518 -14.57 7.75 -29.79
CA VAL A 518 -14.19 6.41 -29.32
C VAL A 518 -12.69 6.35 -28.97
N GLU A 519 -11.82 6.86 -29.83
CA GLU A 519 -10.37 6.94 -29.56
C GLU A 519 -10.03 7.85 -28.37
N ALA A 520 -10.72 9.00 -28.26
CA ALA A 520 -10.61 9.92 -27.14
C ALA A 520 -10.97 9.25 -25.81
N GLN A 521 -12.06 8.49 -25.78
CA GLN A 521 -12.52 7.80 -24.58
C GLN A 521 -11.65 6.59 -24.22
N ALA A 522 -11.09 5.87 -25.19
CA ALA A 522 -10.34 4.64 -24.96
C ALA A 522 -8.97 4.86 -24.31
N MET A 523 -8.27 5.95 -24.64
CA MET A 523 -6.86 6.15 -24.26
C MET A 523 -6.65 7.48 -23.53
N PRO A 524 -6.33 7.50 -22.22
CA PRO A 524 -5.92 8.72 -21.53
C PRO A 524 -4.59 9.25 -22.09
N LEU A 525 -4.60 10.51 -22.51
CA LEU A 525 -3.45 11.28 -22.99
C LEU A 525 -3.28 12.56 -22.14
N ASP A 526 -2.16 13.27 -22.33
CA ASP A 526 -2.01 14.61 -21.75
C ASP A 526 -3.00 15.60 -22.38
N ARG A 527 -3.63 16.41 -21.53
CA ARG A 527 -4.70 17.34 -21.90
C ARG A 527 -4.24 18.40 -22.90
N ARG A 528 -2.97 18.86 -22.86
CA ARG A 528 -2.45 19.85 -23.81
C ARG A 528 -2.23 19.23 -25.19
N GLN A 529 -1.74 17.99 -25.23
CA GLN A 529 -1.56 17.24 -26.48
C GLN A 529 -2.91 16.91 -27.13
N GLU A 530 -3.89 16.47 -26.34
CA GLU A 530 -5.24 16.19 -26.83
C GLU A 530 -5.96 17.43 -27.35
N GLN A 531 -5.86 18.57 -26.64
CA GLN A 531 -6.39 19.86 -27.11
C GLN A 531 -5.79 20.27 -28.47
N LYS A 532 -4.46 20.17 -28.64
CA LYS A 532 -3.78 20.49 -29.90
C LYS A 532 -4.21 19.58 -31.05
N LEU A 533 -4.38 18.29 -30.79
CA LEU A 533 -4.86 17.34 -31.80
C LEU A 533 -6.34 17.59 -32.15
N TRP A 534 -7.18 17.95 -31.18
CA TRP A 534 -8.58 18.32 -31.39
C TRP A 534 -8.73 19.57 -32.25
N GLU A 535 -7.93 20.62 -31.99
CA GLU A 535 -7.90 21.83 -32.82
C GLU A 535 -7.45 21.51 -34.26
N ALA A 536 -6.42 20.66 -34.41
CA ALA A 536 -5.93 20.22 -35.71
C ALA A 536 -6.95 19.35 -36.49
N PHE A 537 -7.77 18.57 -35.78
CA PHE A 537 -8.86 17.75 -36.32
C PHE A 537 -10.06 18.61 -36.74
N ARG A 538 -10.45 19.54 -35.87
CA ARG A 538 -11.65 20.36 -36.05
C ARG A 538 -11.48 21.41 -37.14
N LYS A 539 -10.33 22.09 -37.19
CA LYS A 539 -10.07 23.17 -38.16
C LYS A 539 -10.44 22.82 -39.61
N PRO A 540 -9.93 21.74 -40.24
CA PRO A 540 -10.27 21.43 -41.64
C PRO A 540 -11.75 21.14 -41.86
N ILE A 541 -12.48 20.69 -40.83
CA ILE A 541 -13.93 20.44 -40.89
C ILE A 541 -14.69 21.77 -40.84
N ASP A 542 -14.33 22.65 -39.91
CA ASP A 542 -14.91 24.00 -39.79
C ASP A 542 -14.64 24.81 -41.08
N ASP A 543 -13.41 24.74 -41.63
CA ASP A 543 -13.01 25.37 -42.90
C ASP A 543 -13.86 24.82 -44.09
N ALA A 544 -14.14 23.51 -44.12
CA ALA A 544 -14.97 22.89 -45.16
C ALA A 544 -16.45 23.31 -45.07
N PHE A 545 -17.01 23.46 -43.86
CA PHE A 545 -18.37 23.97 -43.68
C PHE A 545 -18.49 25.46 -44.01
N ALA A 546 -17.46 26.27 -43.75
CA ALA A 546 -17.41 27.66 -44.19
C ALA A 546 -17.46 27.75 -45.72
N LEU A 547 -16.62 26.96 -46.41
CA LEU A 547 -16.60 26.92 -47.88
C LEU A 547 -17.93 26.41 -48.47
N ASP A 548 -18.59 25.41 -47.86
CA ASP A 548 -19.91 24.96 -48.30
C ASP A 548 -20.97 26.06 -48.12
N ALA A 549 -20.92 26.82 -47.02
CA ALA A 549 -21.82 27.94 -46.78
C ALA A 549 -21.64 29.07 -47.80
N GLU A 550 -20.39 29.41 -48.17
CA GLU A 550 -20.07 30.37 -49.24
C GLU A 550 -20.55 29.90 -50.61
N ARG A 551 -20.43 28.61 -50.92
CA ARG A 551 -20.86 28.01 -52.20
C ARG A 551 -22.37 27.78 -52.29
N ARG A 552 -23.08 27.74 -51.15
CA ARG A 552 -24.53 27.50 -51.07
C ARG A 552 -25.40 28.48 -51.87
N PRO A 553 -25.23 29.82 -51.80
CA PRO A 553 -25.99 30.75 -52.63
C PRO A 553 -25.77 30.52 -54.13
N ALA A 554 -24.53 30.29 -54.58
CA ALA A 554 -24.20 30.02 -55.98
C ALA A 554 -24.89 28.73 -56.48
N ARG A 555 -24.81 27.63 -55.70
CA ARG A 555 -25.51 26.38 -56.01
C ARG A 555 -27.03 26.55 -56.05
N ARG A 556 -27.62 27.43 -55.23
CA ARG A 556 -29.06 27.73 -55.25
C ARG A 556 -29.46 28.47 -56.53
N THR A 557 -28.66 29.43 -56.99
CA THR A 557 -28.91 30.15 -58.26
C THR A 557 -28.73 29.25 -59.48
N GLU A 558 -27.71 28.38 -59.51
CA GLU A 558 -27.47 27.43 -60.61
C GLU A 558 -28.55 26.33 -60.70
N ARG A 559 -29.14 25.94 -59.56
CA ARG A 559 -30.21 24.93 -59.49
C ARG A 559 -31.58 25.46 -59.94
N GLY A 560 -31.72 26.76 -60.21
CA GLY A 560 -32.98 27.36 -60.65
C GLY A 560 -34.05 27.50 -59.55
N ASP A 561 -33.67 27.36 -58.28
CA ASP A 561 -34.59 27.53 -57.15
C ASP A 561 -34.95 29.02 -56.97
N ARG A 562 -36.23 29.33 -57.22
CA ARG A 562 -36.82 30.68 -57.16
C ARG A 562 -36.50 31.37 -55.82
N PRO A 563 -36.16 32.69 -55.80
CA PRO A 563 -35.90 33.40 -54.55
C PRO A 563 -37.13 33.37 -53.64
N PRO A 564 -36.95 33.23 -52.31
CA PRO A 564 -38.05 33.15 -51.37
C PRO A 564 -38.85 34.46 -51.35
N ARG A 565 -40.18 34.35 -51.45
CA ARG A 565 -41.11 35.46 -51.27
C ARG A 565 -41.23 35.80 -49.77
N GLY A 566 -40.76 36.98 -49.39
CA GLY A 566 -41.25 37.75 -48.24
C GLY A 566 -41.01 37.15 -46.84
N PRO A 567 -41.24 37.95 -45.78
CA PRO A 567 -41.16 37.46 -44.41
C PRO A 567 -42.40 36.62 -44.08
N GLY A 568 -42.19 35.33 -43.85
CA GLY A 568 -43.22 34.38 -43.43
C GLY A 568 -42.54 33.20 -42.71
N ASP A 569 -43.09 32.83 -41.56
CA ASP A 569 -42.46 31.97 -40.57
C ASP A 569 -42.09 30.56 -41.07
N GLY A 570 -40.93 30.05 -40.61
CA GLY A 570 -40.63 28.61 -40.69
C GLY A 570 -39.16 28.23 -40.88
N HIS A 571 -38.50 27.85 -39.77
CA HIS A 571 -37.40 26.87 -39.73
C HIS A 571 -36.19 27.10 -40.68
N GLY A 572 -35.29 28.05 -40.34
CA GLY A 572 -34.08 28.32 -41.14
C GLY A 572 -32.75 28.53 -40.40
N GLU A 573 -32.75 28.78 -39.09
CA GLU A 573 -31.55 29.24 -38.37
C GLU A 573 -31.12 28.27 -37.27
N ARG A 574 -30.08 27.45 -37.54
CA ARG A 574 -29.46 26.59 -36.51
C ARG A 574 -27.98 26.83 -36.24
N PHE A 575 -27.34 27.74 -37.00
CA PHE A 575 -25.92 28.10 -36.81
C PHE A 575 -25.64 29.61 -36.99
N ALA A 576 -26.64 30.47 -36.75
CA ALA A 576 -26.36 31.87 -36.43
C ALA A 576 -25.78 31.96 -35.00
N ALA A 577 -24.96 32.98 -34.75
CA ALA A 577 -24.22 33.13 -33.49
C ALA A 577 -25.13 33.31 -32.26
N ARG A 578 -24.55 33.21 -31.05
CA ARG A 578 -25.17 33.66 -29.79
C ARG A 578 -25.48 35.16 -29.85
N GLN A 579 -26.57 35.55 -30.50
CA GLN A 579 -27.13 36.88 -30.35
C GLN A 579 -28.02 36.93 -29.11
N ALA A 580 -27.99 38.06 -28.42
CA ALA A 580 -28.88 38.30 -27.29
C ALA A 580 -30.34 38.21 -27.78
N VAL A 581 -31.15 37.46 -27.04
CA VAL A 581 -32.59 37.35 -27.28
C VAL A 581 -33.20 38.74 -27.15
N ASN A 582 -33.78 39.27 -28.22
CA ASN A 582 -34.43 40.60 -28.18
C ASN A 582 -35.76 40.47 -27.42
N PRO A 583 -35.90 41.04 -26.20
CA PRO A 583 -37.06 40.80 -25.34
C PRO A 583 -38.39 41.33 -25.91
N GLU A 584 -38.33 42.26 -26.87
CA GLU A 584 -39.51 42.83 -27.55
C GLU A 584 -40.11 41.90 -28.60
N ALA A 585 -39.41 40.84 -29.00
CA ALA A 585 -39.89 39.84 -29.96
C ALA A 585 -40.53 38.59 -29.31
N LEU A 586 -40.62 38.55 -27.97
CA LEU A 586 -41.21 37.43 -27.23
C LEU A 586 -42.71 37.67 -27.01
N THR A 587 -43.50 36.59 -26.93
CA THR A 587 -44.90 36.72 -26.49
C THR A 587 -44.96 37.25 -25.05
N PRO A 588 -46.04 37.93 -24.61
CA PRO A 588 -46.14 38.43 -23.23
C PRO A 588 -45.92 37.35 -22.17
N TYR A 589 -46.38 36.13 -22.43
CA TYR A 589 -46.16 34.96 -21.57
C TYR A 589 -44.70 34.50 -21.56
N ASP A 590 -44.07 34.35 -22.74
CA ASP A 590 -42.66 33.99 -22.83
C ASP A 590 -41.76 35.02 -22.16
N ARG A 591 -42.10 36.31 -22.32
CA ARG A 591 -41.40 37.43 -21.71
C ARG A 591 -41.51 37.40 -20.18
N ALA A 592 -42.71 37.19 -19.62
CA ALA A 592 -42.90 37.07 -18.18
C ALA A 592 -42.10 35.90 -17.58
N VAL A 593 -42.07 34.74 -18.24
CA VAL A 593 -41.27 33.59 -17.80
C VAL A 593 -39.77 33.82 -17.98
N TYR A 594 -39.34 34.52 -19.03
CA TYR A 594 -37.94 34.90 -19.26
C TYR A 594 -37.43 35.92 -18.23
N GLU A 595 -38.22 36.96 -17.92
CA GLU A 595 -37.90 37.94 -16.87
C GLU A 595 -37.87 37.28 -15.47
N ALA A 596 -38.82 36.38 -15.15
CA ALA A 596 -38.78 35.60 -13.93
C ALA A 596 -37.57 34.64 -13.84
N ALA A 597 -37.14 34.06 -14.97
CA ALA A 597 -35.93 33.24 -15.03
C ALA A 597 -34.65 34.07 -14.81
N GLN A 598 -34.59 35.29 -15.35
CA GLN A 598 -33.49 36.23 -15.05
C GLN A 598 -33.49 36.67 -13.58
N ALA A 599 -34.66 36.93 -12.98
CA ALA A 599 -34.78 37.25 -11.56
C ALA A 599 -34.28 36.08 -10.67
N LEU A 600 -34.62 34.83 -11.03
CA LEU A 600 -34.09 33.64 -10.38
C LEU A 600 -32.56 33.50 -10.55
N GLN A 601 -32.02 33.83 -11.72
CA GLN A 601 -30.57 33.83 -11.94
C GLN A 601 -29.86 34.90 -11.10
N ALA A 602 -30.46 36.09 -10.95
CA ALA A 602 -29.95 37.15 -10.08
C ALA A 602 -29.99 36.76 -8.59
N ALA A 603 -31.09 36.15 -8.12
CA ALA A 603 -31.18 35.60 -6.76
C ALA A 603 -30.18 34.45 -6.53
N SER A 604 -29.93 33.62 -7.55
CA SER A 604 -28.90 32.57 -7.50
C SER A 604 -27.48 33.13 -7.39
N ALA A 605 -27.26 34.39 -7.83
CA ALA A 605 -26.00 35.09 -7.70
C ALA A 605 -25.85 35.87 -6.37
N SER A 606 -26.95 36.30 -5.74
CA SER A 606 -26.90 36.99 -4.44
C SER A 606 -26.49 36.08 -3.28
N GLY A 607 -26.68 34.76 -3.42
CA GLY A 607 -26.30 33.77 -2.41
C GLY A 607 -27.27 33.66 -1.23
N ASP A 608 -28.45 34.26 -1.31
CA ASP A 608 -29.50 34.14 -0.31
C ASP A 608 -30.47 33.00 -0.64
N ALA A 609 -30.53 31.99 0.24
CA ALA A 609 -31.39 30.83 0.06
C ALA A 609 -32.89 31.17 0.09
N GLN A 610 -33.31 32.19 0.84
CA GLN A 610 -34.71 32.64 0.88
C GLN A 610 -35.08 33.38 -0.40
N ALA A 611 -34.22 34.29 -0.87
CA ALA A 611 -34.39 34.96 -2.16
C ALA A 611 -34.46 33.98 -3.34
N ILE A 612 -33.64 32.94 -3.36
CA ILE A 612 -33.69 31.90 -4.40
C ILE A 612 -35.02 31.14 -4.34
N GLN A 613 -35.49 30.74 -3.15
CA GLN A 613 -36.78 30.04 -3.00
C GLN A 613 -37.97 30.92 -3.41
N ALA A 614 -37.97 32.20 -3.03
CA ALA A 614 -38.98 33.17 -3.45
C ALA A 614 -38.96 33.40 -4.97
N ALA A 615 -37.79 33.47 -5.60
CA ALA A 615 -37.69 33.59 -7.04
C ALA A 615 -38.12 32.31 -7.78
N MET A 616 -37.91 31.12 -7.19
CA MET A 616 -38.45 29.87 -7.72
C MET A 616 -39.97 29.83 -7.67
N THR A 617 -40.60 30.28 -6.58
CA THR A 617 -42.07 30.35 -6.49
C THR A 617 -42.65 31.41 -7.44
N ALA A 618 -41.97 32.55 -7.63
CA ALA A 618 -42.34 33.55 -8.63
C ALA A 618 -42.26 33.02 -10.07
N LEU A 619 -41.21 32.25 -10.41
CA LEU A 619 -41.07 31.58 -11.71
C LEU A 619 -42.15 30.50 -11.93
N GLU A 620 -42.54 29.76 -10.89
CA GLU A 620 -43.67 28.84 -10.96
C GLU A 620 -45.01 29.58 -11.15
N ALA A 621 -45.19 30.74 -10.51
CA ALA A 621 -46.39 31.57 -10.68
C ALA A 621 -46.47 32.14 -12.10
N ALA A 622 -45.39 32.70 -12.64
CA ALA A 622 -45.30 33.19 -14.02
C ALA A 622 -45.61 32.08 -15.04
N ARG A 623 -45.20 30.84 -14.77
CA ARG A 623 -45.53 29.67 -15.60
C ARG A 623 -47.00 29.23 -15.49
N ARG A 624 -47.66 29.46 -14.36
CA ARG A 624 -49.08 29.11 -14.11
C ARG A 624 -50.07 30.18 -14.55
N ALA A 625 -49.63 31.43 -14.77
CA ALA A 625 -50.48 32.50 -15.27
C ALA A 625 -50.98 32.20 -16.71
N GLU A 626 -52.29 32.28 -16.93
CA GLU A 626 -52.86 32.19 -18.28
C GLU A 626 -52.70 33.52 -19.04
N PRO A 627 -52.52 33.50 -20.38
CA PRO A 627 -52.23 34.68 -21.19
C PRO A 627 -53.42 35.65 -21.39
N LYS A 628 -54.43 35.62 -20.50
CA LYS A 628 -55.62 36.49 -20.56
C LYS A 628 -55.69 37.56 -19.46
N ASP A 629 -55.01 37.37 -18.33
CA ASP A 629 -54.99 38.35 -17.24
C ASP A 629 -53.69 39.16 -17.27
N SER A 630 -53.58 40.03 -18.27
CA SER A 630 -52.47 40.98 -18.40
C SER A 630 -52.98 42.34 -18.91
N ALA A 631 -53.89 42.94 -18.15
CA ALA A 631 -54.16 44.37 -18.24
C ALA A 631 -53.15 45.15 -17.37
N PRO A 632 -52.65 46.33 -17.82
CA PRO A 632 -51.61 47.04 -17.09
C PRO A 632 -52.19 47.92 -15.98
N THR A 633 -51.86 47.61 -14.72
CA THR A 633 -52.07 48.56 -13.62
C THR A 633 -50.79 49.32 -13.35
N VAL A 634 -50.67 50.51 -13.93
CA VAL A 634 -49.60 51.47 -13.61
C VAL A 634 -49.89 52.14 -12.26
N THR A 635 -48.97 51.96 -11.31
CA THR A 635 -48.75 52.97 -10.26
C THR A 635 -47.27 52.96 -9.90
N GLY A 636 -46.54 53.99 -10.34
CA GLY A 636 -45.17 54.21 -9.87
C GLY A 636 -45.18 55.22 -8.72
N ALA A 637 -44.28 55.06 -7.76
CA ALA A 637 -43.57 56.14 -7.08
C ALA A 637 -42.71 55.60 -5.91
N GLN A 638 -41.41 55.86 -6.03
CA GLN A 638 -40.53 56.36 -4.96
C GLN A 638 -40.27 55.49 -3.71
N THR A 639 -38.99 55.11 -3.64
CA THR A 639 -38.22 54.83 -2.44
C THR A 639 -38.44 55.84 -1.31
N HIS A 640 -38.69 55.36 -0.10
CA HIS A 640 -38.03 55.88 1.11
C HIS A 640 -37.69 54.70 2.05
N ALA A 641 -36.42 54.59 2.42
CA ALA A 641 -35.99 53.72 3.51
C ALA A 641 -36.25 54.41 4.86
N THR A 642 -36.32 53.63 5.95
CA THR A 642 -35.59 53.84 7.23
C THR A 642 -35.98 52.77 8.27
N THR A 643 -35.01 51.92 8.62
CA THR A 643 -34.68 51.40 9.97
C THR A 643 -35.77 50.93 10.95
N GLY A 644 -35.87 49.60 11.13
CA GLY A 644 -35.21 48.88 12.23
C GLY A 644 -35.88 48.78 13.63
N ALA A 645 -36.00 47.51 14.10
CA ALA A 645 -36.08 47.03 15.50
C ALA A 645 -37.35 47.45 16.33
N ASP A 646 -37.81 46.71 17.35
CA ASP A 646 -37.35 45.45 17.98
C ASP A 646 -38.52 44.74 18.72
N SER A 647 -38.33 43.46 19.04
CA SER A 647 -38.78 42.74 20.27
C SER A 647 -40.27 42.41 20.59
N ALA A 648 -40.41 41.19 21.17
CA ALA A 648 -41.36 40.75 22.22
C ALA A 648 -42.87 40.59 21.91
N ASP A 649 -43.63 39.66 22.52
CA ASP A 649 -43.36 38.34 23.16
C ASP A 649 -44.72 37.62 23.41
N ALA A 650 -44.73 36.29 23.59
CA ALA A 650 -45.80 35.44 24.17
C ALA A 650 -47.21 35.43 23.46
N ASP A 651 -48.10 34.43 23.59
CA ASP A 651 -48.06 33.12 24.27
C ASP A 651 -49.11 32.14 23.67
N ALA A 652 -49.14 30.91 24.18
CA ALA A 652 -50.30 30.01 24.34
C ALA A 652 -50.90 29.22 23.14
N GLU A 653 -50.53 27.93 23.14
CA GLU A 653 -51.45 26.78 23.31
C GLU A 653 -52.10 26.07 22.08
N ALA A 654 -52.23 24.74 22.19
CA ALA A 654 -52.55 23.79 21.11
C ALA A 654 -53.93 23.13 21.27
N PRO A 655 -54.46 22.48 20.20
CA PRO A 655 -54.65 21.02 20.32
C PRO A 655 -54.38 20.22 19.01
N THR A 656 -54.64 18.90 19.08
CA THR A 656 -54.09 17.82 18.23
C THR A 656 -55.14 17.19 17.25
N PRO A 657 -55.05 15.94 16.69
CA PRO A 657 -54.83 15.78 15.23
C PRO A 657 -55.72 14.73 14.48
N ALA A 658 -55.34 14.46 13.21
CA ALA A 658 -55.62 13.26 12.37
C ALA A 658 -56.93 13.22 11.54
N PRO A 659 -57.06 12.35 10.50
CA PRO A 659 -56.07 11.44 9.87
C PRO A 659 -55.89 11.61 8.34
N ALA A 660 -54.91 10.93 7.76
CA ALA A 660 -54.59 10.97 6.32
C ALA A 660 -55.18 9.78 5.50
N PRO A 661 -55.54 9.98 4.21
CA PRO A 661 -55.68 8.90 3.24
C PRO A 661 -54.36 8.55 2.54
N ARG A 662 -54.24 7.29 2.10
CA ARG A 662 -52.97 6.64 1.73
C ARG A 662 -52.66 6.74 0.23
N LYS A 663 -51.37 6.81 -0.12
CA LYS A 663 -50.89 6.71 -1.52
C LYS A 663 -51.05 5.26 -2.02
N PRO A 664 -51.62 5.01 -3.21
CA PRO A 664 -51.53 3.69 -3.85
C PRO A 664 -50.11 3.44 -4.38
N VAL A 665 -49.63 2.22 -4.19
CA VAL A 665 -48.33 1.75 -4.69
C VAL A 665 -48.45 1.42 -6.18
N VAL A 666 -47.50 1.89 -6.99
CA VAL A 666 -47.24 1.36 -8.34
C VAL A 666 -45.88 0.66 -8.32
N ALA A 667 -45.83 -0.52 -8.95
CA ALA A 667 -44.78 -1.51 -8.71
C ALA A 667 -43.39 -1.09 -9.23
N VAL A 668 -42.38 -1.35 -8.40
CA VAL A 668 -40.97 -1.38 -8.81
C VAL A 668 -40.60 -2.79 -9.26
N ARG A 669 -40.13 -2.88 -10.51
CA ARG A 669 -39.13 -3.85 -11.00
C ARG A 669 -38.24 -3.04 -11.94
N GLY A 670 -36.93 -3.17 -11.96
CA GLY A 670 -36.00 -3.95 -11.15
C GLY A 670 -34.61 -3.61 -11.68
N ASP A 671 -33.64 -3.38 -10.81
CA ASP A 671 -32.37 -2.74 -11.18
C ASP A 671 -31.34 -3.74 -11.76
N ASP A 672 -30.12 -3.22 -11.98
CA ASP A 672 -28.86 -3.91 -12.28
C ASP A 672 -28.65 -4.37 -13.74
N ARG A 673 -27.61 -3.97 -14.47
CA ARG A 673 -26.25 -3.44 -14.14
C ARG A 673 -25.32 -4.39 -13.37
N PRO A 674 -24.70 -5.38 -14.05
CA PRO A 674 -23.48 -6.04 -13.58
C PRO A 674 -22.23 -5.26 -14.06
N GLY A 675 -21.11 -5.19 -13.33
CA GLY A 675 -20.76 -5.64 -11.98
C GLY A 675 -19.56 -4.81 -11.46
N MET A 676 -18.77 -5.22 -10.44
CA MET A 676 -18.80 -6.46 -9.66
C MET A 676 -18.08 -6.24 -8.31
N ARG A 677 -18.60 -6.79 -7.20
CA ARG A 677 -17.82 -7.17 -6.00
C ARG A 677 -18.18 -8.62 -5.66
N LYS A 678 -17.22 -9.44 -5.21
CA LYS A 678 -17.36 -10.92 -5.23
C LYS A 678 -16.62 -11.61 -4.07
N SER A 679 -17.34 -12.48 -3.33
CA SER A 679 -16.93 -13.60 -2.41
C SER A 679 -17.97 -13.71 -1.27
N GLU A 680 -19.01 -14.55 -1.37
CA GLU A 680 -19.11 -16.00 -1.02
C GLU A 680 -19.31 -16.30 0.49
N PRO A 681 -19.98 -17.41 0.91
CA PRO A 681 -20.69 -18.49 0.17
C PRO A 681 -22.17 -18.76 0.64
N ALA A 682 -22.85 -19.78 0.08
CA ALA A 682 -24.28 -20.17 0.31
C ALA A 682 -24.46 -21.32 1.36
N ALA A 683 -25.60 -21.97 1.67
CA ALA A 683 -26.99 -22.14 1.12
C ALA A 683 -27.93 -22.65 2.30
N PRO A 684 -29.09 -23.39 2.17
CA PRO A 684 -29.99 -23.75 1.05
C PRO A 684 -31.54 -23.68 1.35
N ALA A 685 -32.37 -24.15 0.39
CA ALA A 685 -33.78 -24.61 0.47
C ALA A 685 -34.94 -23.57 0.62
N GLY A 686 -36.12 -23.75 0.00
CA GLY A 686 -36.50 -24.80 -0.96
C GLY A 686 -37.91 -24.71 -1.60
N ARG A 687 -38.04 -25.39 -2.74
CA ARG A 687 -39.22 -26.04 -3.41
C ARG A 687 -40.65 -25.50 -3.21
N GLY A 688 -41.31 -25.22 -4.34
CA GLY A 688 -42.74 -25.50 -4.56
C GLY A 688 -43.45 -24.54 -5.53
N ASP A 689 -44.27 -24.90 -6.52
CA ASP A 689 -44.53 -26.06 -7.40
C ASP A 689 -45.78 -25.63 -8.26
N ARG A 690 -45.93 -26.13 -9.50
CA ARG A 690 -47.11 -26.02 -10.42
C ARG A 690 -47.46 -24.62 -10.99
N GLY A 691 -47.83 -24.49 -12.27
CA GLY A 691 -47.92 -25.51 -13.33
C GLY A 691 -48.16 -24.93 -14.73
N ARG A 692 -47.84 -25.74 -15.75
CA ARG A 692 -48.22 -25.60 -17.19
C ARG A 692 -49.73 -25.94 -17.36
N PRO A 693 -50.40 -25.77 -18.54
CA PRO A 693 -49.88 -25.72 -19.92
C PRO A 693 -50.38 -24.56 -20.83
N GLY A 694 -49.84 -24.47 -22.05
CA GLY A 694 -50.43 -23.68 -23.18
C GLY A 694 -51.44 -24.52 -23.99
N PRO A 695 -51.57 -24.38 -25.33
CA PRO A 695 -50.90 -23.46 -26.28
C PRO A 695 -51.85 -22.81 -27.34
N GLY A 696 -51.31 -22.03 -28.29
CA GLY A 696 -51.76 -22.10 -29.69
C GLY A 696 -52.18 -20.83 -30.46
N ARG A 697 -51.64 -20.75 -31.70
CA ARG A 697 -52.32 -20.44 -32.98
C ARG A 697 -52.39 -18.99 -33.53
N ASP A 698 -51.58 -18.77 -34.58
CA ASP A 698 -51.84 -18.19 -35.93
C ASP A 698 -52.65 -16.86 -36.04
N GLU A 699 -52.07 -15.76 -36.52
CA GLU A 699 -51.88 -15.33 -37.93
C GLU A 699 -53.00 -14.46 -38.54
N ARG A 700 -52.56 -13.32 -39.13
CA ARG A 700 -53.06 -12.61 -40.32
C ARG A 700 -54.37 -11.79 -40.30
N ALA A 701 -54.26 -10.69 -41.07
CA ALA A 701 -55.28 -10.03 -41.93
C ALA A 701 -56.12 -8.84 -41.42
N ARG A 702 -55.58 -7.64 -41.70
CA ARG A 702 -56.22 -6.47 -42.36
C ARG A 702 -57.68 -6.09 -42.05
N GLY A 703 -57.86 -4.85 -41.59
CA GLY A 703 -58.90 -3.95 -42.13
C GLY A 703 -59.90 -3.40 -41.11
N PRO A 704 -60.64 -2.35 -41.50
CA PRO A 704 -60.33 -0.99 -41.06
C PRO A 704 -61.30 -0.49 -39.99
N ARG A 705 -60.87 0.50 -39.19
CA ARG A 705 -61.74 1.13 -38.19
C ARG A 705 -61.89 2.63 -38.43
N ASP A 706 -63.03 2.97 -39.02
CA ASP A 706 -63.56 4.33 -39.06
C ASP A 706 -63.91 4.87 -37.68
N ALA A 707 -64.21 6.17 -37.67
CA ALA A 707 -64.36 7.07 -36.54
C ALA A 707 -65.40 6.69 -35.45
N ALA A 708 -65.44 7.56 -34.44
CA ALA A 708 -66.45 7.69 -33.39
C ALA A 708 -66.38 6.75 -32.16
N ARG A 709 -65.52 7.12 -31.20
CA ARG A 709 -65.98 7.34 -29.81
C ARG A 709 -65.13 8.39 -29.09
N GLY A 710 -65.80 9.30 -28.38
CA GLY A 710 -65.29 10.60 -27.92
C GLY A 710 -63.93 10.61 -27.23
N ALA A 711 -63.08 11.55 -27.67
CA ALA A 711 -61.96 12.03 -26.88
C ALA A 711 -62.49 12.90 -25.72
N PRO A 712 -61.97 12.76 -24.49
CA PRO A 712 -62.28 13.69 -23.41
C PRO A 712 -61.71 15.08 -23.74
N SER A 713 -62.51 16.12 -23.51
CA SER A 713 -62.15 17.49 -23.82
C SER A 713 -61.02 18.01 -22.93
N SER A 714 -60.08 18.73 -23.55
CA SER A 714 -59.35 19.87 -22.97
C SER A 714 -59.03 19.82 -21.46
N MET A 715 -57.98 19.06 -21.08
CA MET A 715 -57.06 19.66 -20.10
C MET A 715 -56.32 20.78 -20.83
N ALA A 716 -56.37 21.99 -20.27
CA ALA A 716 -55.75 23.16 -20.87
C ALA A 716 -54.25 22.90 -21.13
N LEU A 717 -53.86 22.80 -22.40
CA LEU A 717 -52.45 22.85 -22.76
C LEU A 717 -51.97 24.27 -22.48
N GLN A 718 -51.15 24.40 -21.43
CA GLN A 718 -50.36 25.60 -21.18
C GLN A 718 -49.67 26.03 -22.48
N PRO A 719 -49.67 27.33 -22.83
CA PRO A 719 -49.02 27.80 -24.06
C PRO A 719 -47.57 27.32 -24.07
N ARG A 720 -47.15 26.74 -25.19
CA ARG A 720 -45.80 26.18 -25.33
C ARG A 720 -44.79 27.31 -25.28
N LEU A 721 -44.04 27.36 -24.18
CA LEU A 721 -42.97 28.31 -23.96
C LEU A 721 -41.95 28.29 -25.11
N GLY A 722 -41.64 29.46 -25.66
CA GLY A 722 -40.70 29.62 -26.76
C GLY A 722 -39.28 29.15 -26.41
N ASP A 723 -38.55 28.69 -27.43
CA ASP A 723 -37.22 28.06 -27.30
C ASP A 723 -36.20 28.87 -26.46
N ALA A 724 -36.27 30.21 -26.53
CA ALA A 724 -35.43 31.12 -25.77
C ALA A 724 -35.79 31.14 -24.27
N ALA A 725 -37.08 31.33 -23.95
CA ALA A 725 -37.57 31.36 -22.58
C ALA A 725 -37.47 29.99 -21.90
N PHE A 726 -37.66 28.90 -22.65
CA PHE A 726 -37.49 27.53 -22.14
C PHE A 726 -36.03 27.21 -21.74
N ARG A 727 -35.05 27.63 -22.55
CA ARG A 727 -33.63 27.47 -22.19
C ARG A 727 -33.26 28.33 -20.99
N ALA A 728 -33.67 29.61 -20.98
CA ALA A 728 -33.43 30.49 -19.84
C ALA A 728 -34.04 29.95 -18.53
N GLN A 729 -35.28 29.46 -18.58
CA GLN A 729 -35.95 28.82 -17.43
C GLN A 729 -35.18 27.60 -16.93
N ARG A 730 -34.79 26.68 -17.82
CA ARG A 730 -34.05 25.47 -17.43
C ARG A 730 -32.68 25.83 -16.84
N ASP A 731 -31.92 26.66 -17.52
CA ASP A 731 -30.56 27.01 -17.12
C ASP A 731 -30.58 27.80 -15.79
N ALA A 732 -31.57 28.69 -15.57
CA ALA A 732 -31.79 29.36 -14.30
C ALA A 732 -32.17 28.40 -13.17
N LEU A 733 -33.01 27.39 -13.42
CA LEU A 733 -33.36 26.36 -12.43
C LEU A 733 -32.15 25.47 -12.08
N GLU A 734 -31.34 25.08 -13.06
CA GLU A 734 -30.10 24.33 -12.83
C GLU A 734 -29.10 25.15 -11.98
N HIS A 735 -28.95 26.45 -12.27
CA HIS A 735 -28.13 27.36 -11.47
C HIS A 735 -28.67 27.56 -10.04
N ALA A 736 -29.99 27.73 -9.86
CA ALA A 736 -30.62 27.86 -8.56
C ALA A 736 -30.44 26.60 -7.69
N GLN A 737 -30.63 25.41 -8.27
CA GLN A 737 -30.41 24.14 -7.58
C GLN A 737 -28.93 23.97 -7.18
N ALA A 738 -27.99 24.37 -8.04
CA ALA A 738 -26.56 24.35 -7.72
C ALA A 738 -26.21 25.35 -6.60
N ALA A 739 -26.79 26.55 -6.62
CA ALA A 739 -26.60 27.57 -5.60
C ALA A 739 -27.13 27.12 -4.23
N LEU A 740 -28.38 26.64 -4.16
CA LEU A 740 -28.97 26.09 -2.94
C LEU A 740 -28.17 24.92 -2.38
N LYS A 741 -27.66 24.02 -3.24
CA LYS A 741 -26.79 22.90 -2.82
C LYS A 741 -25.47 23.40 -2.24
N LYS A 742 -24.87 24.45 -2.81
CA LYS A 742 -23.65 25.07 -2.28
C LYS A 742 -23.90 25.70 -0.91
N LEU A 743 -24.94 26.52 -0.78
CA LEU A 743 -25.33 27.17 0.48
C LEU A 743 -25.63 26.13 1.58
N ALA A 744 -26.37 25.06 1.25
CA ALA A 744 -26.64 23.98 2.18
C ALA A 744 -25.34 23.29 2.68
N THR A 745 -24.34 23.08 1.80
CA THR A 745 -23.04 22.54 2.23
C THR A 745 -22.19 23.51 3.06
N GLN A 746 -22.37 24.81 2.89
CA GLN A 746 -21.71 25.83 3.71
C GLN A 746 -22.34 25.88 5.11
N ALA A 747 -23.68 25.95 5.18
CA ALA A 747 -24.42 25.92 6.45
C ALA A 747 -24.16 24.64 7.28
N HIS A 748 -24.08 23.46 6.64
CA HIS A 748 -23.68 22.23 7.35
C HIS A 748 -22.22 22.28 7.86
N GLY A 749 -21.33 22.97 7.15
CA GLY A 749 -19.96 23.18 7.60
C GLY A 749 -19.88 24.11 8.82
N GLU A 750 -20.68 25.16 8.84
CA GLU A 750 -20.80 26.10 9.95
C GLU A 750 -21.47 25.45 11.17
N ALA A 751 -22.54 24.68 10.99
CA ALA A 751 -23.20 23.92 12.05
C ALA A 751 -22.24 22.91 12.70
N LEU A 752 -21.39 22.25 11.90
CA LEU A 752 -20.36 21.35 12.40
C LEU A 752 -19.25 22.09 13.17
N GLY A 753 -18.92 23.32 12.77
CA GLY A 753 -18.04 24.22 13.53
C GLY A 753 -18.64 24.57 14.90
N LYS A 754 -19.86 25.13 14.91
CA LYS A 754 -20.62 25.45 16.13
C LYS A 754 -20.70 24.26 17.11
N LEU A 755 -20.91 23.03 16.61
CA LEU A 755 -20.94 21.82 17.44
C LEU A 755 -19.61 21.52 18.13
N LEU A 756 -18.48 21.74 17.45
CA LEU A 756 -17.14 21.52 18.00
C LEU A 756 -16.74 22.65 18.96
N ASP A 757 -17.11 23.89 18.65
CA ASP A 757 -16.90 25.05 19.54
C ASP A 757 -17.73 24.90 20.84
N ALA A 758 -18.99 24.47 20.71
CA ALA A 758 -19.86 24.10 21.84
C ALA A 758 -19.25 22.99 22.70
N TRP A 759 -18.54 22.03 22.11
CA TRP A 759 -17.80 21.00 22.87
C TRP A 759 -16.55 21.54 23.54
N ALA A 760 -15.76 22.37 22.86
CA ALA A 760 -14.56 23.00 23.41
C ALA A 760 -14.88 23.92 24.59
N GLN A 761 -15.98 24.67 24.51
CA GLN A 761 -16.47 25.58 25.56
C GLN A 761 -17.41 24.88 26.57
N ARG A 762 -17.82 23.64 26.29
CA ARG A 762 -18.85 22.87 27.02
C ARG A 762 -20.17 23.64 27.21
N SER A 763 -20.54 24.45 26.22
CA SER A 763 -21.77 25.26 26.23
C SER A 763 -22.90 24.54 25.51
N VAL A 764 -23.98 24.25 26.24
CA VAL A 764 -25.21 23.65 25.67
C VAL A 764 -25.95 24.66 24.79
N GLU A 765 -25.86 25.96 25.11
CA GLU A 765 -26.53 27.05 24.38
C GLU A 765 -25.99 27.22 22.95
N GLN A 766 -24.70 26.93 22.74
CA GLN A 766 -24.04 27.02 21.43
C GLN A 766 -24.31 25.81 20.52
N LEU A 767 -25.01 24.77 20.99
CA LEU A 767 -25.33 23.61 20.16
C LEU A 767 -26.20 24.02 18.95
N PRO A 768 -25.89 23.57 17.72
CA PRO A 768 -26.68 23.93 16.55
C PRO A 768 -28.07 23.29 16.62
N SER A 769 -29.06 23.93 15.98
CA SER A 769 -30.42 23.43 15.90
C SER A 769 -30.54 22.11 15.12
N THR A 770 -31.63 21.37 15.32
CA THR A 770 -31.94 20.16 14.54
C THR A 770 -32.14 20.46 13.05
N GLN A 771 -32.52 21.68 12.69
CA GLN A 771 -32.64 22.11 11.29
C GLN A 771 -31.26 22.36 10.66
N GLU A 772 -30.34 23.01 11.39
CA GLU A 772 -28.95 23.25 10.94
C GLU A 772 -28.12 21.95 10.84
N LEU A 773 -28.36 20.97 11.72
CA LEU A 773 -27.71 19.65 11.69
C LEU A 773 -28.25 18.72 10.59
N GLY A 774 -29.33 19.11 9.92
CA GLY A 774 -29.93 18.35 8.83
C GLY A 774 -30.73 17.12 9.27
N ARG A 775 -31.40 16.51 8.28
CA ARG A 775 -32.39 15.42 8.46
C ARG A 775 -31.89 14.17 9.20
N ALA A 776 -30.58 13.95 9.25
CA ALA A 776 -29.97 12.78 9.86
C ALA A 776 -29.99 12.83 11.40
N VAL A 777 -30.13 14.02 11.99
CA VAL A 777 -30.13 14.22 13.46
C VAL A 777 -31.54 14.53 13.95
N GLY A 778 -32.19 13.52 14.54
CA GLY A 778 -33.46 13.71 15.25
C GLY A 778 -33.29 14.49 16.57
N ALA A 779 -34.37 15.10 17.06
CA ALA A 779 -34.38 15.86 18.31
C ALA A 779 -33.84 15.08 19.53
N GLY A 780 -34.13 13.77 19.61
CA GLY A 780 -33.60 12.91 20.67
C GLY A 780 -32.08 12.75 20.64
N ALA A 781 -31.46 12.72 19.46
CA ALA A 781 -29.99 12.68 19.35
C ALA A 781 -29.37 14.00 19.80
N ARG A 782 -29.94 15.15 19.41
CA ARG A 782 -29.51 16.47 19.91
C ARG A 782 -29.65 16.60 21.43
N ALA A 783 -30.74 16.10 22.01
CA ALA A 783 -30.95 16.12 23.45
C ALA A 783 -29.87 15.32 24.21
N LEU A 784 -29.50 14.14 23.70
CA LEU A 784 -28.38 13.35 24.25
C LEU A 784 -27.03 14.09 24.14
N TRP A 785 -26.79 14.84 23.07
CA TRP A 785 -25.58 15.66 22.92
C TRP A 785 -25.55 16.81 23.93
N GLY A 786 -26.68 17.48 24.17
CA GLY A 786 -26.83 18.50 25.22
C GLY A 786 -26.57 17.94 26.62
N GLN A 787 -27.11 16.76 26.94
CA GLN A 787 -26.90 16.11 28.22
C GLN A 787 -25.42 15.70 28.43
N ALA A 788 -24.75 15.24 27.37
CA ALA A 788 -23.33 14.90 27.42
C ALA A 788 -22.42 16.13 27.65
N LEU A 789 -22.73 17.26 26.99
CA LEU A 789 -22.00 18.52 27.21
C LEU A 789 -22.23 19.12 28.60
N ALA A 790 -23.45 19.01 29.14
CA ALA A 790 -23.79 19.48 30.49
C ALA A 790 -23.14 18.67 31.62
N SER A 791 -22.72 17.43 31.34
CA SER A 791 -22.11 16.52 32.32
C SER A 791 -20.60 16.77 32.47
N ALA A 792 -20.00 16.47 33.62
CA ALA A 792 -18.54 16.54 33.79
C ALA A 792 -17.81 15.61 32.78
N ALA A 793 -16.61 15.99 32.34
CA ALA A 793 -15.88 15.24 31.32
C ALA A 793 -15.37 13.89 31.86
N GLN A 794 -15.69 12.78 31.18
CA GLN A 794 -15.39 11.43 31.66
C GLN A 794 -14.95 10.50 30.53
N GLY A 795 -13.88 9.74 30.75
CA GLY A 795 -13.33 8.78 29.79
C GLY A 795 -12.56 9.41 28.62
N ASP A 796 -12.01 8.54 27.77
CA ASP A 796 -11.12 8.88 26.64
C ASP A 796 -11.83 8.83 25.27
N GLY A 797 -12.96 8.11 25.16
CA GLY A 797 -13.79 8.12 23.94
C GLY A 797 -13.19 7.42 22.72
N ALA A 798 -12.04 6.75 22.86
CA ALA A 798 -11.37 6.06 21.75
C ALA A 798 -12.24 5.01 21.04
N GLU A 799 -12.99 4.18 21.79
CA GLU A 799 -13.90 3.18 21.20
C GLU A 799 -15.09 3.81 20.43
N PRO A 800 -15.90 4.72 21.00
CA PRO A 800 -16.99 5.35 20.24
C PRO A 800 -16.48 6.16 19.05
N LEU A 801 -15.31 6.81 19.13
CA LEU A 801 -14.69 7.47 17.98
C LEU A 801 -14.36 6.48 16.85
N LEU A 802 -13.81 5.31 17.17
CA LEU A 802 -13.56 4.23 16.20
C LEU A 802 -14.87 3.69 15.60
N ARG A 803 -15.94 3.57 16.39
CA ARG A 803 -17.28 3.21 15.90
C ARG A 803 -17.81 4.24 14.90
N LEU A 804 -17.60 5.54 15.14
CA LEU A 804 -17.97 6.61 14.20
C LEU A 804 -17.14 6.56 12.91
N GLU A 805 -15.84 6.36 12.99
CA GLU A 805 -14.96 6.20 11.81
C GLU A 805 -15.31 4.94 10.99
N MET A 806 -15.84 3.90 11.64
CA MET A 806 -16.41 2.71 11.00
C MET A 806 -17.76 2.99 10.33
N ALA A 807 -18.69 3.67 11.02
CA ALA A 807 -20.00 4.03 10.47
C ALA A 807 -19.90 4.99 9.28
N ALA A 808 -18.91 5.88 9.30
CA ALA A 808 -18.64 6.90 8.28
C ALA A 808 -17.84 6.39 7.06
N GLU A 809 -17.34 5.15 7.10
CA GLU A 809 -16.36 4.59 6.14
C GLU A 809 -15.10 5.48 5.92
N VAL A 810 -14.74 6.29 6.92
CA VAL A 810 -13.61 7.23 6.88
C VAL A 810 -12.29 6.50 7.19
N PRO A 811 -11.16 6.85 6.53
CA PRO A 811 -9.86 6.28 6.85
C PRO A 811 -9.40 6.64 8.27
N THR A 812 -9.05 5.63 9.07
CA THR A 812 -8.43 5.79 10.40
C THR A 812 -6.95 6.16 10.29
N PRO A 813 -6.42 7.03 11.17
CA PRO A 813 -4.98 7.24 11.33
C PRO A 813 -4.23 5.93 11.61
N ALA A 814 -2.98 5.82 11.15
CA ALA A 814 -2.18 4.59 11.17
C ALA A 814 -2.08 3.98 12.58
N GLU A 815 -1.90 4.81 13.60
CA GLU A 815 -1.77 4.44 15.02
C GLU A 815 -3.00 3.69 15.56
N HIS A 816 -4.19 3.97 15.01
CA HIS A 816 -5.44 3.36 15.43
C HIS A 816 -5.96 2.26 14.49
N VAL A 817 -5.26 1.95 13.39
CA VAL A 817 -5.66 0.86 12.46
C VAL A 817 -5.70 -0.50 13.18
N ALA A 818 -4.77 -0.75 14.10
CA ALA A 818 -4.78 -1.98 14.91
C ALA A 818 -6.01 -2.05 15.84
N ALA A 819 -6.32 -0.94 16.54
CA ALA A 819 -7.49 -0.85 17.40
C ALA A 819 -8.81 -1.01 16.63
N ARG A 820 -8.93 -0.40 15.44
CA ARG A 820 -10.09 -0.59 14.54
C ARG A 820 -10.29 -2.05 14.15
N ARG A 821 -9.22 -2.76 13.79
CA ARG A 821 -9.28 -4.19 13.42
C ARG A 821 -9.68 -5.06 14.62
N ALA A 822 -9.14 -4.78 15.81
CA ALA A 822 -9.54 -5.46 17.03
C ALA A 822 -11.03 -5.25 17.35
N LEU A 823 -11.53 -4.02 17.24
CA LEU A 823 -12.94 -3.69 17.44
C LEU A 823 -13.84 -4.36 16.38
N GLN A 824 -13.42 -4.41 15.12
CA GLN A 824 -14.13 -5.15 14.06
C GLN A 824 -14.27 -6.64 14.39
N LEU A 825 -13.21 -7.28 14.90
CA LEU A 825 -13.27 -8.67 15.34
C LEU A 825 -14.20 -8.86 16.56
N GLN A 826 -14.16 -7.94 17.54
CA GLN A 826 -15.06 -7.97 18.69
C GLN A 826 -16.55 -7.81 18.28
N LEU A 827 -16.85 -6.96 17.30
CA LEU A 827 -18.22 -6.81 16.79
C LEU A 827 -18.69 -8.03 16.00
N LEU A 828 -17.78 -8.77 15.35
CA LEU A 828 -18.11 -10.06 14.72
C LEU A 828 -18.38 -11.18 15.73
N THR A 829 -17.79 -11.14 16.93
CA THR A 829 -18.11 -12.13 17.99
C THR A 829 -19.40 -11.81 18.74
N ARG A 830 -19.82 -10.54 18.79
CA ARG A 830 -21.05 -10.11 19.47
C ARG A 830 -22.25 -10.02 18.54
N ARG A 831 -22.80 -11.18 18.19
CA ARG A 831 -23.89 -11.41 17.22
C ARG A 831 -25.18 -10.58 17.43
N ASN A 832 -25.40 -9.97 18.60
CA ASN A 832 -26.60 -9.21 18.94
C ASN A 832 -26.35 -7.71 19.23
N ASP A 833 -25.11 -7.21 19.17
CA ASP A 833 -24.82 -5.80 19.44
C ASP A 833 -25.26 -4.91 18.26
N PRO A 834 -25.85 -3.72 18.50
CA PRO A 834 -26.31 -2.83 17.44
C PRO A 834 -25.13 -2.29 16.61
N ALA A 835 -25.32 -2.27 15.29
CA ALA A 835 -24.27 -1.88 14.34
C ALA A 835 -23.84 -0.42 14.55
N PRO A 836 -22.56 -0.05 14.29
CA PRO A 836 -22.10 1.33 14.44
C PRO A 836 -22.93 2.36 13.65
N ALA A 837 -23.43 1.99 12.47
CA ALA A 837 -24.34 2.82 11.66
C ALA A 837 -25.74 3.03 12.28
N GLN A 838 -26.13 2.26 13.29
CA GLN A 838 -27.38 2.43 14.04
C GLN A 838 -27.18 3.22 15.34
N THR A 839 -25.99 3.13 15.96
CA THR A 839 -25.68 3.80 17.24
C THR A 839 -24.94 5.12 17.10
N TRP A 840 -24.56 5.55 15.89
CA TRP A 840 -23.67 6.71 15.70
C TRP A 840 -24.12 7.96 16.47
N GLY A 841 -25.42 8.28 16.53
CA GLY A 841 -25.92 9.42 17.31
C GLY A 841 -25.64 9.31 18.82
N GLN A 842 -25.63 8.10 19.39
CA GLN A 842 -25.24 7.83 20.78
C GLN A 842 -23.72 7.82 20.95
N ASP A 843 -22.99 7.30 19.96
CA ASP A 843 -21.51 7.29 19.98
C ASP A 843 -20.94 8.72 19.86
N VAL A 844 -21.59 9.64 19.13
CA VAL A 844 -21.28 11.08 19.17
C VAL A 844 -21.50 11.65 20.57
N ALA A 845 -22.62 11.33 21.23
CA ALA A 845 -22.89 11.77 22.61
C ALA A 845 -21.77 11.32 23.57
N ARG A 846 -21.29 10.08 23.43
CA ARG A 846 -20.19 9.54 24.22
C ARG A 846 -18.87 10.27 24.00
N VAL A 847 -18.55 10.68 22.76
CA VAL A 847 -17.35 11.49 22.47
C VAL A 847 -17.51 12.92 23.00
N LEU A 848 -18.68 13.55 22.87
CA LEU A 848 -18.94 14.89 23.43
C LEU A 848 -18.87 14.91 24.98
N GLY A 849 -19.05 13.76 25.62
CA GLY A 849 -18.87 13.56 27.06
C GLY A 849 -17.41 13.51 27.53
N THR A 850 -16.42 13.43 26.64
CA THR A 850 -15.00 13.39 27.02
C THR A 850 -14.35 14.78 27.00
N ALA A 851 -13.09 14.86 27.42
CA ALA A 851 -12.30 16.09 27.33
C ALA A 851 -12.01 16.44 25.86
N HIS A 852 -12.23 17.71 25.49
CA HIS A 852 -11.94 18.19 24.14
C HIS A 852 -10.43 18.22 23.88
N THR A 853 -9.98 17.46 22.87
CA THR A 853 -8.62 17.55 22.32
C THR A 853 -8.68 17.89 20.83
N PRO A 854 -7.73 18.69 20.30
CA PRO A 854 -7.77 19.14 18.90
C PRO A 854 -7.61 17.99 17.89
N GLU A 855 -7.05 16.86 18.30
CA GLU A 855 -6.93 15.66 17.48
C GLU A 855 -8.25 14.89 17.38
N VAL A 856 -8.90 14.60 18.52
CA VAL A 856 -10.21 13.94 18.54
C VAL A 856 -11.26 14.81 17.83
N ALA A 857 -11.23 16.14 18.03
CA ALA A 857 -12.11 17.07 17.33
C ALA A 857 -11.99 16.97 15.80
N ARG A 858 -10.77 16.92 15.24
CA ARG A 858 -10.55 16.74 13.79
C ARG A 858 -11.07 15.40 13.27
N ARG A 859 -10.85 14.32 14.00
CA ARG A 859 -11.33 12.97 13.63
C ARG A 859 -12.86 12.89 13.69
N LEU A 860 -13.46 13.42 14.75
CA LEU A 860 -14.91 13.53 14.90
C LEU A 860 -15.52 14.39 13.78
N GLN A 861 -14.90 15.53 13.45
CA GLN A 861 -15.31 16.38 12.32
C GLN A 861 -15.31 15.62 10.99
N GLN A 862 -14.28 14.81 10.73
CA GLN A 862 -14.16 14.03 9.50
C GLN A 862 -15.24 12.94 9.40
N ALA A 863 -15.53 12.24 10.50
CA ALA A 863 -16.61 11.25 10.57
C ALA A 863 -18.00 11.88 10.43
N LEU A 864 -18.28 12.95 11.18
CA LEU A 864 -19.56 13.68 11.12
C LEU A 864 -19.83 14.28 9.74
N LYS A 865 -18.82 14.80 9.05
CA LYS A 865 -18.96 15.34 7.68
C LYS A 865 -19.43 14.31 6.66
N ALA A 866 -19.19 13.02 6.91
CA ALA A 866 -19.74 11.93 6.09
C ALA A 866 -21.14 11.52 6.58
N LEU A 867 -21.32 11.32 7.89
CA LEU A 867 -22.58 10.87 8.49
C LEU A 867 -23.74 11.86 8.31
N LEU A 868 -23.47 13.17 8.43
CA LEU A 868 -24.48 14.23 8.23
C LEU A 868 -24.79 14.51 6.74
N ARG A 869 -24.05 13.89 5.81
CA ARG A 869 -24.24 14.04 4.36
C ARG A 869 -25.12 12.94 3.75
N ALA A 870 -25.39 11.87 4.51
CA ALA A 870 -26.26 10.76 4.13
C ALA A 870 -27.76 11.12 4.27
#